data_AF-A0AAV9T1R9-F1
#
_entry.id   AF-A0AAV9T1R9-F1
#
_cell.length_a   1.000
_cell.length_b   1.000
_cell.length_c   1.000
_cell.angle_alpha   90.00
_cell.angle_beta   90.00
_cell.angle_gamma   90.00
#
_symmetry.space_group_name_H-M   'P 1'
#
loop_
_entity.id
_entity.type
_entity.pdbx_description
1 polymer ?
#
loop_
_entity_poly.entity_id
_entity_poly.type
_entity_poly.pdbx_seq_one_letter_code
_entity_poly.pdbx_strand_id
1 'polypeptide(L)'
;MDISGNLPQPSVHKKRRRPALACEQCRRRKVRCDRNLPCSTCVRSKHALCTYASHTKSAPRKSPEHGAEGPVDSMALALGCPAPILPAFQPLPSPPRRSGASSAAARTQADHRSRIRLDETPEENPLFVPTPSSGEHSGPADFGTWQPVNGPWAPVTVTASIRADTASTPGSCPGSSSTVNSLMERVKQLEQQLSDLTVRNKGGGDVAAPECVSVPREGLKYSRGCVSKTRYFGQSHWMNAADTLYRLVNFARKFEGQKNSQLYADLEKCKKLARVIKARRTPSFASITTGQNMPSRELADALVDIYLRTFESVHRIVHIPTFRADYERYWQNPSEATDTFVILLQLCMGIGATMYDERFTLRTLAIRWFWEGMFWLITPCEKSKMTVNGLQIRCLMHFLRHTANIGCDLSWIGAGAIVRTAMYMGLHRDPKAIVKMSPHRAEMRRRLWATILEIVLQTSIDSGCPPLISTPDYDTEPPANLDDEQLVEDAESVFPVPKDPKVYTQMTVPLALFASFATRLAIAKRVNEFRSDTLYEETLRHSNELSTSLQRMMRQLNSHPAVTSFQLRYVQFMSYRLFFALHQQIIPLALRNPVYYFSRKMTVDTALRLSEAAFLCPNKAGTGPMKPSTPSEVDFYRLTINGAGTYRSVPFQGIMTIGLELINLKEEEANNGPPMSVIGSEGQLRGVLDAVHDWSRRRIQSGETNVKGHALGVVLITNIHGLENGVIDDKIEDYFEAACQERVTECYDLLRHLAGDGVLEEGMDMPHIHDLDMDFDDGTDLLADWDWESMENNMNFGNFPDTMLL
;
A
#
# COMPACT_ATOMS: atom_id res chain seq x y z
N MET A 1 13.30 27.47 52.63
CA MET A 1 13.67 26.22 53.31
C MET A 1 13.94 25.20 52.25
N ASP A 2 15.21 24.93 51.99
CA ASP A 2 15.63 23.98 50.97
C ASP A 2 15.62 22.56 51.53
N ILE A 3 15.06 21.62 50.75
CA ILE A 3 15.51 20.23 50.74
C ILE A 3 15.50 19.76 49.28
N SER A 4 16.69 19.65 48.70
CA SER A 4 16.92 18.98 47.42
C SER A 4 17.44 17.55 47.68
N GLY A 5 16.94 16.56 46.93
CA GLY A 5 17.22 15.14 47.18
C GLY A 5 17.35 14.35 45.89
N ASN A 6 18.56 14.29 45.34
CA ASN A 6 18.86 13.57 44.11
C ASN A 6 19.23 12.10 44.41
N LEU A 7 18.55 11.14 43.78
CA LEU A 7 18.87 9.71 43.88
C LEU A 7 19.57 9.21 42.59
N PRO A 8 20.76 8.59 42.68
CA PRO A 8 21.50 8.13 41.50
C PRO A 8 20.92 6.82 40.92
N GLN A 9 20.85 6.72 39.60
CA GLN A 9 20.47 5.47 38.91
C GLN A 9 21.66 4.50 38.76
N PRO A 10 21.42 3.17 38.71
CA PRO A 10 22.47 2.16 38.63
C PRO A 10 23.06 2.00 37.21
N SER A 11 24.37 1.79 37.12
CA SER A 11 25.10 1.62 35.85
C SER A 11 24.99 0.20 35.28
N VAL A 12 24.54 0.08 34.02
CA VAL A 12 24.36 -1.22 33.34
C VAL A 12 25.66 -1.68 32.67
N HIS A 13 26.51 -2.39 33.42
CA HIS A 13 27.73 -3.01 32.86
C HIS A 13 27.39 -4.15 31.87
N LYS A 14 27.60 -3.89 30.57
CA LYS A 14 27.44 -4.87 29.48
C LYS A 14 28.38 -6.10 29.67
N LYS A 15 27.81 -7.26 30.03
CA LYS A 15 28.56 -8.52 30.23
C LYS A 15 29.23 -8.98 28.92
N ARG A 16 30.57 -9.14 28.92
CA ARG A 16 31.34 -9.71 27.80
C ARG A 16 30.82 -11.11 27.43
N ARG A 17 30.45 -11.33 26.16
CA ARG A 17 30.08 -12.65 25.63
C ARG A 17 31.32 -13.56 25.57
N ARG A 18 31.21 -14.80 26.04
CA ARG A 18 32.28 -15.82 25.93
C ARG A 18 32.38 -16.34 24.48
N PRO A 19 33.58 -16.60 23.93
CA PRO A 19 33.74 -17.17 22.59
C PRO A 19 33.04 -18.53 22.40
N ALA A 20 32.52 -18.78 21.19
CA ALA A 20 31.84 -20.02 20.86
C ALA A 20 32.84 -21.12 20.45
N LEU A 21 32.99 -22.16 21.29
CA LEU A 21 33.97 -23.24 21.11
C LEU A 21 33.51 -24.37 20.15
N ALA A 22 32.68 -24.06 19.15
CA ALA A 22 32.13 -25.00 18.19
C ALA A 22 31.97 -24.33 16.82
N CYS A 23 32.18 -25.09 15.73
CA CYS A 23 32.03 -24.58 14.37
C CYS A 23 30.58 -24.16 14.10
N GLU A 24 30.38 -23.27 13.13
CA GLU A 24 29.08 -22.60 12.95
C GLU A 24 27.98 -23.55 12.51
N GLN A 25 28.30 -24.58 11.71
CA GLN A 25 27.36 -25.62 11.32
C GLN A 25 26.96 -26.52 12.50
N CYS A 26 27.92 -26.94 13.33
CA CYS A 26 27.61 -27.70 14.55
C CYS A 26 26.77 -26.87 15.54
N ARG A 27 27.09 -25.58 15.69
CA ARG A 27 26.32 -24.61 16.49
C ARG A 27 24.88 -24.47 15.97
N ARG A 28 24.70 -24.26 14.65
CA ARG A 28 23.39 -24.15 13.99
C ARG A 28 22.56 -25.43 14.13
N ARG A 29 23.19 -26.60 13.99
CA ARG A 29 22.55 -27.92 14.13
C ARG A 29 22.43 -28.42 15.58
N LYS A 30 22.94 -27.65 16.57
CA LYS A 30 22.98 -28.00 18.01
C LYS A 30 23.65 -29.36 18.31
N VAL A 31 24.64 -29.75 17.53
CA VAL A 31 25.38 -31.03 17.65
C VAL A 31 26.78 -30.82 18.22
N ARG A 32 27.37 -31.88 18.80
CA ARG A 32 28.73 -31.85 19.34
C ARG A 32 29.76 -31.61 18.22
N CYS A 33 30.65 -30.65 18.46
CA CYS A 33 31.79 -30.34 17.62
C CYS A 33 33.07 -30.87 18.31
N ASP A 34 33.91 -31.57 17.56
CA ASP A 34 35.21 -32.10 17.98
C ASP A 34 36.36 -31.09 17.83
N ARG A 35 36.07 -29.90 17.28
CA ARG A 35 36.99 -28.74 17.12
C ARG A 35 38.09 -28.89 16.06
N ASN A 36 38.12 -30.00 15.33
CA ASN A 36 38.95 -30.16 14.14
C ASN A 36 38.49 -29.23 12.99
N LEU A 37 39.35 -29.03 12.00
CA LEU A 37 39.07 -28.21 10.80
C LEU A 37 39.47 -28.99 9.53
N PRO A 38 38.51 -29.49 8.72
CA PRO A 38 37.07 -29.57 9.01
C PRO A 38 36.75 -30.49 10.20
N CYS A 39 35.68 -30.19 10.93
CA CYS A 39 35.27 -30.96 12.11
C CYS A 39 34.60 -32.28 11.66
N SER A 40 34.82 -33.40 12.36
CA SER A 40 34.38 -34.73 11.89
C SER A 40 32.87 -34.83 11.71
N THR A 41 32.09 -34.10 12.51
CA THR A 41 30.62 -33.97 12.35
C THR A 41 30.23 -33.30 11.02
N CYS A 42 30.99 -32.31 10.55
CA CYS A 42 30.78 -31.69 9.23
C CYS A 42 31.19 -32.63 8.09
N VAL A 43 32.33 -33.32 8.22
CA VAL A 43 32.83 -34.30 7.23
C VAL A 43 31.81 -35.42 7.03
N ARG A 44 31.34 -36.05 8.12
CA ARG A 44 30.30 -37.11 8.08
C ARG A 44 28.96 -36.64 7.51
N SER A 45 28.68 -35.33 7.54
CA SER A 45 27.44 -34.75 6.99
C SER A 45 27.64 -34.09 5.62
N LYS A 46 28.81 -34.27 4.98
CA LYS A 46 29.15 -33.76 3.64
C LYS A 46 28.93 -32.25 3.46
N HIS A 47 29.05 -31.44 4.52
CA HIS A 47 29.01 -29.98 4.39
C HIS A 47 30.36 -29.42 3.93
N ALA A 48 30.38 -28.73 2.79
CA ALA A 48 31.58 -28.15 2.20
C ALA A 48 32.24 -27.03 3.03
N LEU A 49 31.48 -26.36 3.92
CA LEU A 49 31.96 -25.21 4.70
C LEU A 49 31.88 -25.48 6.21
N CYS A 50 33.03 -25.71 6.84
CA CYS A 50 33.18 -25.90 8.29
C CYS A 50 33.91 -24.70 8.92
N THR A 51 33.23 -23.57 9.05
CA THR A 51 33.80 -22.32 9.59
C THR A 51 33.82 -22.26 11.11
N TYR A 52 34.83 -21.57 11.65
CA TYR A 52 34.85 -21.04 13.01
C TYR A 52 34.99 -19.51 12.90
N ALA A 53 34.34 -18.76 13.80
CA ALA A 53 34.41 -17.30 13.77
C ALA A 53 35.84 -16.82 14.07
N SER A 54 36.50 -16.22 13.08
CA SER A 54 37.87 -15.72 13.18
C SER A 54 37.94 -14.45 14.02
N HIS A 55 38.68 -14.47 15.12
CA HIS A 55 38.97 -13.28 15.91
C HIS A 55 40.03 -12.40 15.20
N THR A 56 39.58 -11.53 14.29
CA THR A 56 40.42 -10.49 13.69
C THR A 56 40.88 -9.50 14.76
N LYS A 57 42.19 -9.33 14.91
CA LYS A 57 42.79 -8.33 15.81
C LYS A 57 42.60 -6.94 15.21
N SER A 58 42.04 -6.00 15.98
CA SER A 58 41.97 -4.59 15.60
C SER A 58 43.38 -3.98 15.56
N ALA A 59 43.72 -3.29 14.46
CA ALA A 59 44.96 -2.53 14.35
C ALA A 59 44.97 -1.31 15.31
N PRO A 60 46.14 -0.84 15.78
CA PRO A 60 46.22 0.27 16.72
C PRO A 60 45.93 1.63 16.05
N ARG A 61 45.12 2.47 16.70
CA ARG A 61 45.06 3.90 16.39
C ARG A 61 46.32 4.59 16.92
N LYS A 62 46.88 5.53 16.16
CA LYS A 62 47.89 6.48 16.65
C LYS A 62 47.21 7.55 17.51
N SER A 63 47.88 7.97 18.58
CA SER A 63 47.55 9.19 19.35
C SER A 63 48.43 10.35 18.89
N PRO A 64 47.98 11.62 19.01
CA PRO A 64 48.88 12.78 18.96
C PRO A 64 49.80 12.84 20.19
N GLU A 65 50.94 13.53 20.06
CA GLU A 65 51.89 13.81 21.14
C GLU A 65 51.67 15.23 21.72
N HIS A 66 52.57 15.64 22.64
CA HIS A 66 52.50 16.78 23.60
C HIS A 66 51.55 16.50 24.79
N GLY A 67 51.95 16.59 26.07
CA GLY A 67 53.20 17.08 26.68
C GLY A 67 52.93 18.39 27.45
N ALA A 68 53.33 18.55 28.73
CA ALA A 68 54.09 17.67 29.62
C ALA A 68 53.84 18.00 31.12
N GLU A 69 54.64 17.40 32.01
CA GLU A 69 54.81 17.69 33.46
C GLU A 69 53.76 17.13 34.46
N GLY A 70 54.19 16.93 35.72
CA GLY A 70 53.46 16.27 36.83
C GLY A 70 53.66 17.05 38.15
N PRO A 71 53.95 16.45 39.33
CA PRO A 71 54.01 15.02 39.72
C PRO A 71 53.34 14.69 41.10
N VAL A 72 53.42 13.41 41.56
CA VAL A 72 53.22 12.86 42.95
C VAL A 72 51.87 13.15 43.67
N ASP A 73 51.43 12.48 44.76
CA ASP A 73 51.80 11.25 45.51
C ASP A 73 50.49 10.66 46.13
N SER A 74 50.20 9.35 46.13
CA SER A 74 50.60 8.31 47.13
C SER A 74 49.52 8.00 48.21
N MET A 75 49.68 6.82 48.83
CA MET A 75 48.91 6.22 49.94
C MET A 75 47.40 5.88 49.73
N ALA A 76 46.79 5.03 50.57
CA ALA A 76 47.03 3.57 50.78
C ALA A 76 46.08 3.02 51.87
N LEU A 77 45.53 1.82 51.66
CA LEU A 77 44.86 0.96 52.66
C LEU A 77 43.55 1.56 53.27
N ALA A 78 42.68 0.82 53.98
CA ALA A 78 42.78 -0.54 54.53
C ALA A 78 41.43 -1.28 54.57
N LEU A 79 41.48 -2.63 54.57
CA LEU A 79 40.53 -3.60 55.18
C LEU A 79 39.01 -3.53 54.83
N GLY A 80 38.30 -4.63 54.55
CA GLY A 80 38.70 -6.03 54.40
C GLY A 80 37.51 -7.00 54.57
N CYS A 81 37.46 -8.11 53.80
CA CYS A 81 36.56 -9.25 54.03
C CYS A 81 37.08 -10.52 53.31
N PRO A 82 36.63 -11.73 53.68
CA PRO A 82 37.40 -12.97 53.48
C PRO A 82 37.16 -13.70 52.15
N ALA A 83 38.07 -14.63 51.83
CA ALA A 83 37.93 -15.56 50.71
C ALA A 83 36.89 -16.66 50.99
N PRO A 84 36.06 -17.06 50.01
CA PRO A 84 35.08 -18.14 50.18
C PRO A 84 35.74 -19.53 50.16
N ILE A 85 35.31 -20.36 51.11
CA ILE A 85 35.83 -21.71 51.36
C ILE A 85 35.20 -22.74 50.39
N LEU A 86 36.00 -23.70 49.89
CA LEU A 86 35.50 -24.92 49.25
C LEU A 86 35.40 -26.05 50.28
N PRO A 87 34.27 -26.77 50.35
CA PRO A 87 34.37 -28.23 50.46
C PRO A 87 33.26 -29.05 49.78
N ALA A 88 33.55 -30.34 49.63
CA ALA A 88 32.64 -31.50 49.58
C ALA A 88 31.64 -31.66 48.42
N PHE A 89 31.86 -32.73 47.63
CA PHE A 89 30.82 -33.45 46.88
C PHE A 89 29.97 -34.32 47.82
N GLN A 90 28.67 -34.45 47.55
CA GLN A 90 27.95 -35.73 47.66
C GLN A 90 26.74 -35.75 46.69
N PRO A 91 26.40 -36.90 46.07
CA PRO A 91 25.33 -36.99 45.07
C PRO A 91 23.97 -37.40 45.66
N LEU A 92 22.88 -37.04 44.98
CA LEU A 92 21.51 -37.52 45.27
C LEU A 92 20.99 -38.46 44.16
N PRO A 93 20.05 -39.38 44.47
CA PRO A 93 19.92 -40.64 43.74
C PRO A 93 18.90 -40.65 42.59
N SER A 94 18.98 -41.70 41.76
CA SER A 94 18.05 -41.97 40.65
C SER A 94 16.90 -42.91 41.04
N PRO A 95 15.66 -42.69 40.56
CA PRO A 95 14.59 -43.69 40.64
C PRO A 95 14.80 -44.84 39.62
N PRO A 96 14.30 -46.07 39.91
CA PRO A 96 14.72 -47.28 39.20
C PRO A 96 13.89 -47.65 37.95
N ARG A 97 14.45 -48.56 37.15
CA ARG A 97 13.78 -49.38 36.12
C ARG A 97 13.55 -50.81 36.65
N ARG A 98 12.58 -51.52 36.04
CA ARG A 98 12.26 -52.99 36.08
C ARG A 98 11.05 -53.40 36.94
N SER A 99 10.37 -54.53 36.72
CA SER A 99 9.90 -55.21 35.46
C SER A 99 9.22 -56.54 35.79
N GLY A 100 7.99 -56.77 35.29
CA GLY A 100 7.51 -58.09 34.82
C GLY A 100 6.96 -59.13 35.82
N ALA A 101 5.80 -59.71 35.45
CA ALA A 101 5.22 -61.01 35.88
C ALA A 101 4.75 -61.13 37.36
N SER A 102 3.82 -62.03 37.74
CA SER A 102 3.08 -63.08 37.00
C SER A 102 1.73 -63.41 37.67
N SER A 103 0.73 -63.90 36.91
CA SER A 103 -0.35 -64.89 37.27
C SER A 103 -1.18 -64.72 38.57
N ALA A 104 -2.47 -65.09 38.71
CA ALA A 104 -3.43 -65.90 37.95
C ALA A 104 -4.85 -65.71 38.61
N ALA A 105 -6.01 -66.18 38.12
CA ALA A 105 -6.51 -66.66 36.82
C ALA A 105 -8.05 -66.87 36.91
N ALA A 106 -8.70 -67.30 35.81
CA ALA A 106 -10.11 -67.74 35.69
C ALA A 106 -11.20 -66.63 35.75
N ARG A 107 -12.36 -66.75 35.06
CA ARG A 107 -12.94 -67.86 34.27
C ARG A 107 -13.93 -67.31 33.19
N THR A 108 -14.02 -67.94 32.01
CA THR A 108 -15.22 -68.19 31.13
C THR A 108 -16.37 -67.16 31.05
N GLN A 109 -17.07 -66.89 29.94
CA GLN A 109 -17.13 -67.32 28.52
C GLN A 109 -18.14 -66.36 27.82
N ALA A 110 -18.35 -66.24 26.50
CA ALA A 110 -17.77 -66.78 25.25
C ALA A 110 -17.84 -65.61 24.19
N ASP A 111 -17.91 -65.73 22.86
CA ASP A 111 -17.86 -66.83 21.88
C ASP A 111 -17.26 -66.32 20.54
N HIS A 112 -17.13 -67.16 19.50
CA HIS A 112 -16.26 -66.85 18.34
C HIS A 112 -16.66 -67.52 17.01
N ARG A 113 -16.90 -66.73 15.94
CA ARG A 113 -16.70 -67.19 14.55
C ARG A 113 -16.55 -66.07 13.51
N SER A 114 -15.99 -66.44 12.36
CA SER A 114 -15.83 -65.59 11.16
C SER A 114 -15.76 -66.45 9.90
N ARG A 115 -15.83 -65.80 8.72
CA ARG A 115 -15.42 -66.22 7.36
C ARG A 115 -16.49 -66.59 6.30
N ILE A 116 -16.19 -66.08 5.09
CA ILE A 116 -16.41 -66.60 3.73
C ILE A 116 -17.75 -66.28 3.02
N ARG A 117 -17.64 -66.07 1.70
CA ARG A 117 -18.68 -65.80 0.70
C ARG A 117 -19.04 -67.10 -0.07
N LEU A 118 -20.24 -67.12 -0.63
CA LEU A 118 -20.66 -67.50 -2.01
C LEU A 118 -22.21 -67.53 -1.93
N ASP A 119 -22.98 -66.70 -2.62
CA ASP A 119 -23.14 -66.52 -4.08
C ASP A 119 -24.02 -67.61 -4.72
N GLU A 120 -25.23 -67.22 -5.12
CA GLU A 120 -26.16 -68.01 -5.94
C GLU A 120 -27.16 -67.06 -6.63
N THR A 121 -27.27 -67.17 -7.96
CA THR A 121 -28.28 -66.53 -8.83
C THR A 121 -28.69 -67.57 -9.88
N PRO A 122 -29.93 -67.55 -10.38
CA PRO A 122 -30.31 -66.68 -11.53
C PRO A 122 -31.72 -66.06 -11.34
N GLU A 123 -32.39 -65.31 -12.24
CA GLU A 123 -32.14 -64.75 -13.59
C GLU A 123 -32.98 -63.42 -13.66
N GLU A 124 -33.02 -62.54 -14.66
CA GLU A 124 -32.50 -62.48 -16.04
C GLU A 124 -31.71 -61.16 -16.30
N ASN A 125 -31.49 -60.80 -17.57
CA ASN A 125 -30.91 -59.55 -18.11
C ASN A 125 -31.35 -59.48 -19.62
N PRO A 126 -30.91 -58.56 -20.53
CA PRO A 126 -30.00 -57.41 -20.40
C PRO A 126 -30.38 -56.10 -21.17
N LEU A 127 -29.62 -55.02 -20.87
CA LEU A 127 -29.08 -53.94 -21.75
C LEU A 127 -29.95 -53.24 -22.84
N PHE A 128 -29.80 -51.90 -22.97
CA PHE A 128 -29.13 -51.28 -24.14
C PHE A 128 -28.71 -49.80 -23.97
N VAL A 129 -28.05 -49.26 -25.01
CA VAL A 129 -27.33 -47.97 -25.17
C VAL A 129 -28.20 -46.93 -25.92
N PRO A 130 -28.02 -45.58 -25.77
CA PRO A 130 -28.92 -44.56 -26.33
C PRO A 130 -28.72 -44.14 -27.81
N THR A 131 -29.71 -43.39 -28.34
CA THR A 131 -29.79 -42.68 -29.66
C THR A 131 -30.08 -43.56 -30.90
N PRO A 132 -30.45 -43.05 -32.12
CA PRO A 132 -30.77 -41.67 -32.57
C PRO A 132 -32.02 -41.53 -33.52
N SER A 133 -32.20 -40.33 -34.14
CA SER A 133 -32.90 -40.05 -35.45
C SER A 133 -34.45 -40.11 -35.51
N SER A 134 -35.20 -39.46 -36.42
CA SER A 134 -34.98 -38.45 -37.51
C SER A 134 -36.36 -37.80 -37.87
N GLY A 135 -36.54 -36.76 -38.71
CA GLY A 135 -35.66 -35.91 -39.53
C GLY A 135 -36.04 -34.41 -39.39
N GLU A 136 -36.08 -33.54 -40.40
CA GLU A 136 -35.74 -33.60 -41.84
C GLU A 136 -35.01 -32.30 -42.30
N HIS A 137 -34.62 -32.25 -43.58
CA HIS A 137 -33.80 -31.24 -44.30
C HIS A 137 -34.34 -29.78 -44.27
N SER A 138 -33.59 -28.71 -44.59
CA SER A 138 -32.50 -28.56 -45.59
C SER A 138 -31.47 -27.44 -45.27
N GLY A 139 -30.39 -27.32 -46.07
CA GLY A 139 -29.19 -26.53 -45.76
C GLY A 139 -29.01 -25.15 -46.45
N PRO A 140 -27.85 -24.85 -47.11
CA PRO A 140 -26.99 -23.78 -46.57
C PRO A 140 -26.38 -22.78 -47.60
N ALA A 141 -25.53 -21.88 -47.08
CA ALA A 141 -24.36 -21.21 -47.72
C ALA A 141 -24.55 -19.92 -48.56
N ASP A 142 -24.05 -18.80 -47.98
CA ASP A 142 -22.88 -18.01 -48.42
C ASP A 142 -22.91 -17.08 -49.68
N PHE A 143 -22.02 -16.07 -49.65
CA PHE A 143 -21.63 -15.07 -50.67
C PHE A 143 -22.68 -14.08 -51.26
N GLY A 144 -22.26 -12.82 -51.46
CA GLY A 144 -23.00 -11.84 -52.28
C GLY A 144 -22.66 -10.35 -52.02
N THR A 145 -21.71 -9.78 -52.74
CA THR A 145 -21.46 -8.32 -52.79
C THR A 145 -22.43 -7.59 -53.73
N TRP A 146 -22.66 -6.28 -53.51
CA TRP A 146 -22.32 -5.17 -54.45
C TRP A 146 -22.89 -3.80 -54.00
N GLN A 147 -22.26 -2.72 -54.45
CA GLN A 147 -22.66 -1.30 -54.30
C GLN A 147 -23.18 -0.74 -55.66
N PRO A 148 -23.23 0.58 -55.92
CA PRO A 148 -24.12 1.62 -55.38
C PRO A 148 -24.87 2.43 -56.48
N VAL A 149 -25.88 3.24 -56.13
CA VAL A 149 -26.38 4.34 -57.00
C VAL A 149 -26.70 5.62 -56.20
N ASN A 150 -26.48 6.77 -56.86
CA ASN A 150 -26.52 8.15 -56.37
C ASN A 150 -27.92 8.70 -55.98
N GLY A 151 -27.93 9.89 -55.35
CA GLY A 151 -29.13 10.74 -55.16
C GLY A 151 -29.58 11.49 -56.44
N PRO A 152 -30.24 12.68 -56.36
CA PRO A 152 -29.73 13.83 -55.57
C PRO A 152 -30.82 14.76 -54.95
N TRP A 153 -30.40 16.01 -54.66
CA TRP A 153 -31.13 17.26 -54.36
C TRP A 153 -31.31 17.71 -52.89
N ALA A 154 -30.93 18.97 -52.67
CA ALA A 154 -31.22 19.82 -51.52
C ALA A 154 -31.77 21.18 -52.04
N PRO A 155 -32.35 22.03 -51.18
CA PRO A 155 -31.56 23.22 -50.86
C PRO A 155 -31.60 23.67 -49.40
N VAL A 156 -30.54 24.40 -49.05
CA VAL A 156 -30.18 25.03 -47.78
C VAL A 156 -31.25 25.96 -47.20
N THR A 157 -31.45 25.91 -45.88
CA THR A 157 -31.60 27.13 -45.05
C THR A 157 -30.98 26.89 -43.67
N VAL A 158 -30.44 27.94 -43.04
CA VAL A 158 -29.64 27.86 -41.81
C VAL A 158 -30.44 28.32 -40.59
N THR A 159 -30.42 27.52 -39.51
CA THR A 159 -30.51 28.00 -38.13
C THR A 159 -29.57 27.18 -37.25
N ALA A 160 -28.77 27.86 -36.43
CA ALA A 160 -27.86 27.20 -35.49
C ALA A 160 -28.52 27.02 -34.12
N SER A 161 -28.28 25.88 -33.47
CA SER A 161 -28.50 25.74 -32.03
C SER A 161 -27.46 24.80 -31.42
N ILE A 162 -27.03 25.13 -30.20
CA ILE A 162 -25.87 24.54 -29.54
C ILE A 162 -26.28 23.23 -28.86
N ARG A 163 -25.43 22.20 -28.97
CA ARG A 163 -25.40 21.07 -28.04
C ARG A 163 -24.03 20.94 -27.41
N ALA A 164 -24.00 20.57 -26.13
CA ALA A 164 -22.79 20.30 -25.39
C ALA A 164 -22.55 18.79 -25.37
N ASP A 165 -21.47 18.34 -26.01
CA ASP A 165 -21.11 16.92 -26.00
C ASP A 165 -20.44 16.53 -24.68
N THR A 166 -21.05 15.55 -24.02
CA THR A 166 -20.57 14.96 -22.76
C THR A 166 -19.42 13.98 -23.02
N ALA A 167 -18.65 13.66 -21.98
CA ALA A 167 -17.39 12.92 -22.12
C ALA A 167 -17.58 11.54 -22.79
N SER A 168 -16.97 11.37 -23.97
CA SER A 168 -16.97 10.13 -24.73
C SER A 168 -16.07 9.06 -24.09
N THR A 169 -16.45 7.79 -24.27
CA THR A 169 -15.76 6.65 -23.68
C THR A 169 -14.37 6.44 -24.34
N PRO A 170 -13.28 6.28 -23.57
CA PRO A 170 -11.94 6.07 -24.13
C PRO A 170 -11.75 4.61 -24.59
N GLY A 171 -12.33 4.27 -25.74
CA GLY A 171 -12.11 3.03 -26.48
C GLY A 171 -11.58 3.31 -27.88
N SER A 172 -10.33 2.94 -28.14
CA SER A 172 -9.55 3.19 -29.38
C SER A 172 -9.07 4.63 -29.55
N CYS A 173 -7.75 4.82 -29.62
CA CYS A 173 -7.16 6.00 -30.25
C CYS A 173 -7.21 5.78 -31.78
N PRO A 174 -7.55 6.78 -32.61
CA PRO A 174 -7.74 6.56 -34.05
C PRO A 174 -6.51 5.95 -34.78
N GLY A 175 -5.29 6.25 -34.30
CA GLY A 175 -4.05 5.70 -34.85
C GLY A 175 -3.60 4.34 -34.28
N SER A 176 -4.23 3.80 -33.24
CA SER A 176 -3.76 2.55 -32.60
C SER A 176 -4.43 1.28 -33.11
N SER A 177 -5.61 1.39 -33.73
CA SER A 177 -6.35 0.22 -34.23
C SER A 177 -5.62 -0.51 -35.36
N SER A 178 -5.00 0.22 -36.30
CA SER A 178 -4.22 -0.38 -37.39
C SER A 178 -3.02 -1.18 -36.87
N THR A 179 -2.26 -0.63 -35.92
CA THR A 179 -1.10 -1.29 -35.31
C THR A 179 -1.50 -2.51 -34.49
N VAL A 180 -2.58 -2.44 -33.70
CA VAL A 180 -3.10 -3.58 -32.93
C VAL A 180 -3.63 -4.67 -33.85
N ASN A 181 -4.40 -4.33 -34.88
CA ASN A 181 -4.92 -5.32 -35.83
C ASN A 181 -3.79 -5.97 -36.65
N SER A 182 -2.77 -5.19 -37.04
CA SER A 182 -1.55 -5.69 -37.69
C SER A 182 -0.80 -6.67 -36.80
N LEU A 183 -0.63 -6.36 -35.51
CA LEU A 183 -0.01 -7.27 -34.53
C LEU A 183 -0.85 -8.52 -34.29
N MET A 184 -2.18 -8.43 -34.23
CA MET A 184 -3.06 -9.60 -34.07
C MET A 184 -3.01 -10.53 -35.29
N GLU A 185 -3.07 -9.98 -36.51
CA GLU A 185 -2.94 -10.79 -37.73
C GLU A 185 -1.51 -11.36 -37.87
N ARG A 186 -0.49 -10.65 -37.36
CA ARG A 186 0.90 -11.16 -37.32
C ARG A 186 1.09 -12.29 -36.31
N VAL A 187 0.47 -12.21 -35.12
CA VAL A 187 0.45 -13.31 -34.14
C VAL A 187 -0.25 -14.53 -34.74
N LYS A 188 -1.43 -14.35 -35.32
CA LYS A 188 -2.19 -15.40 -36.01
C LYS A 188 -1.42 -16.06 -37.17
N GLN A 189 -0.69 -15.27 -37.97
CA GLN A 189 0.25 -15.79 -38.97
C GLN A 189 1.36 -16.64 -38.35
N LEU A 190 1.95 -16.21 -37.23
CA LEU A 190 3.02 -16.93 -36.55
C LEU A 190 2.52 -18.22 -35.88
N GLU A 191 1.33 -18.20 -35.27
CA GLU A 191 0.64 -19.39 -34.73
C GLU A 191 0.37 -20.41 -35.84
N GLN A 192 -0.13 -19.95 -37.00
CA GLN A 192 -0.40 -20.83 -38.14
C GLN A 192 0.90 -21.36 -38.76
N GLN A 193 1.97 -20.57 -38.85
CA GLN A 193 3.30 -21.04 -39.26
C GLN A 193 3.87 -22.07 -38.27
N LEU A 194 3.66 -21.92 -36.97
CA LEU A 194 4.05 -22.92 -35.96
C LEU A 194 3.26 -24.24 -36.14
N SER A 195 1.96 -24.14 -36.43
CA SER A 195 1.11 -25.29 -36.76
C SER A 195 1.61 -26.00 -38.03
N ASP A 196 1.86 -25.27 -39.11
CA ASP A 196 2.31 -25.85 -40.38
C ASP A 196 3.70 -26.50 -40.27
N LEU A 197 4.61 -25.92 -39.47
CA LEU A 197 5.91 -26.52 -39.16
C LEU A 197 5.78 -27.79 -38.31
N THR A 198 4.93 -27.79 -37.28
CA THR A 198 4.70 -28.98 -36.43
C THR A 198 3.88 -30.08 -37.12
N VAL A 199 3.10 -29.75 -38.16
CA VAL A 199 2.49 -30.72 -39.07
C VAL A 199 3.52 -31.28 -40.06
N ARG A 200 4.36 -30.44 -40.69
CA ARG A 200 5.43 -30.92 -41.58
C ARG A 200 6.41 -31.88 -40.90
N ASN A 201 6.74 -31.63 -39.63
CA ASN A 201 7.65 -32.50 -38.88
C ASN A 201 7.06 -33.88 -38.48
N LYS A 202 5.79 -34.17 -38.80
CA LYS A 202 5.18 -35.51 -38.65
C LYS A 202 5.30 -36.38 -39.92
N GLY A 203 5.89 -35.85 -40.99
CA GLY A 203 5.93 -36.52 -42.30
C GLY A 203 7.13 -37.43 -42.58
N GLY A 204 8.02 -37.70 -41.61
CA GLY A 204 9.29 -38.38 -41.91
C GLY A 204 9.98 -39.11 -40.76
N GLY A 205 9.68 -40.41 -40.63
CA GLY A 205 10.54 -41.41 -39.98
C GLY A 205 10.38 -41.57 -38.46
N ASP A 206 10.47 -42.82 -37.99
CA ASP A 206 10.61 -43.16 -36.58
C ASP A 206 12.00 -42.73 -36.05
N VAL A 207 12.08 -41.50 -35.58
CA VAL A 207 13.11 -41.06 -34.63
C VAL A 207 12.41 -40.90 -33.29
N ALA A 208 12.98 -41.48 -32.23
CA ALA A 208 12.42 -41.41 -30.88
C ALA A 208 12.07 -39.96 -30.54
N ALA A 209 10.83 -39.73 -30.10
CA ALA A 209 10.35 -38.39 -29.77
C ALA A 209 11.37 -37.72 -28.84
N PRO A 210 11.89 -36.53 -29.18
CA PRO A 210 12.75 -35.81 -28.25
C PRO A 210 11.96 -35.66 -26.96
N GLU A 211 12.55 -36.05 -25.83
CA GLU A 211 11.92 -35.84 -24.53
C GLU A 211 11.45 -34.39 -24.50
N CYS A 212 10.19 -34.17 -24.12
CA CYS A 212 9.70 -32.82 -23.95
C CYS A 212 10.43 -32.24 -22.74
N VAL A 213 11.61 -31.65 -23.02
CA VAL A 213 12.37 -30.84 -22.09
C VAL A 213 11.46 -29.66 -21.81
N SER A 214 10.63 -29.83 -20.78
CA SER A 214 9.85 -28.78 -20.17
C SER A 214 10.85 -27.81 -19.58
N VAL A 215 11.34 -26.90 -20.44
CA VAL A 215 12.21 -25.79 -20.06
C VAL A 215 11.56 -25.19 -18.83
N PRO A 216 12.20 -25.25 -17.65
CA PRO A 216 11.55 -24.83 -16.42
C PRO A 216 11.04 -23.41 -16.64
N ARG A 217 9.71 -23.23 -16.50
CA ARG A 217 9.06 -21.91 -16.61
C ARG A 217 9.51 -21.09 -15.42
N GLU A 218 10.73 -20.56 -15.53
CA GLU A 218 11.44 -19.94 -14.43
C GLU A 218 10.74 -18.62 -14.11
N GLY A 219 10.28 -18.49 -12.87
CA GLY A 219 9.51 -17.33 -12.42
C GLY A 219 10.31 -16.03 -12.55
N LEU A 220 9.59 -14.92 -12.68
CA LEU A 220 10.18 -13.59 -12.78
C LEU A 220 11.04 -13.28 -11.54
N LYS A 221 12.36 -13.27 -11.73
CA LYS A 221 13.36 -12.97 -10.69
C LYS A 221 13.53 -11.46 -10.53
N TYR A 222 12.58 -10.81 -9.86
CA TYR A 222 12.68 -9.42 -9.39
C TYR A 222 12.51 -9.32 -7.86
N SER A 223 12.82 -8.15 -7.29
CA SER A 223 12.71 -7.90 -5.84
C SER A 223 11.26 -8.01 -5.37
N ARG A 224 11.00 -8.80 -4.31
CA ARG A 224 9.65 -8.94 -3.72
C ARG A 224 9.32 -7.85 -2.70
N GLY A 225 10.18 -6.84 -2.55
CA GLY A 225 10.02 -5.75 -1.60
C GLY A 225 11.30 -5.45 -0.82
N CYS A 226 11.50 -4.17 -0.48
CA CYS A 226 12.65 -3.71 0.30
C CYS A 226 12.47 -3.88 1.82
N VAL A 227 13.58 -3.76 2.56
CA VAL A 227 13.58 -3.66 4.03
C VAL A 227 14.23 -2.33 4.40
N SER A 228 13.45 -1.45 5.02
CA SER A 228 13.82 -0.07 5.37
C SER A 228 13.59 0.17 6.86
N LYS A 229 14.60 0.71 7.57
CA LYS A 229 14.72 0.70 9.03
C LYS A 229 14.35 -0.68 9.61
N THR A 230 13.26 -0.78 10.37
CA THR A 230 12.76 -2.01 11.02
C THR A 230 11.64 -2.72 10.24
N ARG A 231 11.34 -2.30 9.00
CA ARG A 231 10.09 -2.63 8.29
C ARG A 231 10.35 -3.27 6.94
N TYR A 232 9.50 -4.23 6.59
CA TYR A 232 9.42 -4.84 5.26
C TYR A 232 8.30 -4.18 4.45
N PHE A 233 8.56 -3.91 3.18
CA PHE A 233 7.66 -3.24 2.25
C PHE A 233 7.45 -4.12 1.01
N GLY A 234 6.49 -5.05 1.08
CA GLY A 234 6.20 -5.99 -0.01
C GLY A 234 5.72 -5.33 -1.31
N GLN A 235 5.62 -6.13 -2.37
CA GLN A 235 5.58 -5.70 -3.78
C GLN A 235 4.66 -4.50 -4.07
N SER A 236 3.45 -4.43 -3.49
CA SER A 236 2.50 -3.33 -3.76
C SER A 236 2.91 -1.97 -3.22
N HIS A 237 3.89 -1.91 -2.31
CA HIS A 237 4.29 -0.65 -1.68
C HIS A 237 4.94 0.30 -2.68
N TRP A 238 4.51 1.56 -2.68
CA TRP A 238 4.93 2.58 -3.65
C TRP A 238 6.44 2.85 -3.67
N MET A 239 7.19 2.58 -2.59
CA MET A 239 8.65 2.77 -2.58
C MET A 239 9.39 1.85 -3.55
N ASN A 240 8.84 0.67 -3.85
CA ASN A 240 9.41 -0.23 -4.86
C ASN A 240 9.31 0.38 -6.30
N ALA A 241 8.63 1.53 -6.46
CA ALA A 241 8.69 2.35 -7.66
C ALA A 241 9.97 3.19 -7.74
N ALA A 242 10.44 3.74 -6.61
CA ALA A 242 11.60 4.63 -6.56
C ALA A 242 12.90 3.88 -6.93
N ASP A 243 12.96 2.57 -6.70
CA ASP A 243 14.04 1.69 -7.15
C ASP A 243 14.26 1.76 -8.68
N THR A 244 13.23 2.07 -9.47
CA THR A 244 13.36 2.23 -10.93
C THR A 244 14.05 3.54 -11.35
N LEU A 245 14.24 4.48 -10.42
CA LEU A 245 14.94 5.75 -10.61
C LEU A 245 16.33 5.76 -9.94
N TYR A 246 16.97 4.59 -9.79
CA TYR A 246 18.21 4.42 -9.02
C TYR A 246 19.34 5.42 -9.35
N ARG A 247 19.53 5.82 -10.63
CA ARG A 247 20.47 6.89 -11.04
C ARG A 247 20.21 8.19 -10.26
N LEU A 248 18.95 8.65 -10.27
CA LEU A 248 18.52 9.89 -9.63
C LEU A 248 18.52 9.81 -8.10
N VAL A 249 18.18 8.65 -7.55
CA VAL A 249 18.29 8.38 -6.10
C VAL A 249 19.75 8.42 -5.65
N ASN A 250 20.68 7.90 -6.45
CA ASN A 250 22.11 7.96 -6.15
C ASN A 250 22.69 9.39 -6.23
N PHE A 251 22.23 10.23 -7.16
CA PHE A 251 22.56 11.66 -7.15
C PHE A 251 22.03 12.34 -5.86
N ALA A 252 20.77 12.09 -5.48
CA ALA A 252 20.20 12.60 -4.22
C ALA A 252 21.00 12.16 -2.97
N ARG A 253 21.52 10.93 -2.96
CA ARG A 253 22.43 10.43 -1.90
C ARG A 253 23.78 11.15 -1.90
N LYS A 254 24.33 11.52 -3.06
CA LYS A 254 25.59 12.25 -3.17
C LYS A 254 25.51 13.60 -2.46
N PHE A 255 24.42 14.35 -2.72
CA PHE A 255 24.14 15.63 -2.06
C PHE A 255 23.94 15.49 -0.53
N GLU A 256 23.25 14.45 -0.08
CA GLU A 256 23.08 14.19 1.37
C GLU A 256 24.39 13.73 2.05
N GLY A 257 25.36 13.18 1.30
CA GLY A 257 26.71 12.90 1.79
C GLY A 257 27.61 14.14 1.90
N GLN A 258 27.38 15.18 1.09
CA GLN A 258 28.18 16.40 1.04
C GLN A 258 27.82 17.37 2.18
N LYS A 259 28.22 17.03 3.41
CA LYS A 259 27.91 17.79 4.65
C LYS A 259 28.40 19.25 4.69
N ASN A 260 29.25 19.64 3.74
CA ASN A 260 29.77 21.00 3.59
C ASN A 260 29.02 21.83 2.51
N SER A 261 28.08 21.23 1.79
CA SER A 261 27.26 21.93 0.79
C SER A 261 26.20 22.82 1.44
N GLN A 262 25.82 23.89 0.75
CA GLN A 262 24.70 24.74 1.16
C GLN A 262 23.37 23.95 1.11
N LEU A 263 23.25 23.02 0.15
CA LEU A 263 22.08 22.16 -0.02
C LEU A 263 21.86 21.25 1.19
N TYR A 264 22.92 20.60 1.69
CA TYR A 264 22.86 19.82 2.95
C TYR A 264 22.48 20.70 4.14
N ALA A 265 23.02 21.92 4.24
CA ALA A 265 22.72 22.84 5.32
C ALA A 265 21.24 23.26 5.34
N ASP A 266 20.65 23.54 4.17
CA ASP A 266 19.24 23.92 4.04
C ASP A 266 18.28 22.74 4.21
N LEU A 267 18.66 21.53 3.77
CA LEU A 267 17.94 20.30 4.12
C LEU A 267 17.88 20.12 5.64
N GLU A 268 19.00 20.25 6.36
CA GLU A 268 18.99 20.10 7.83
C GLU A 268 18.24 21.23 8.56
N LYS A 269 18.20 22.45 8.01
CA LYS A 269 17.25 23.50 8.48
C LYS A 269 15.80 23.05 8.29
N CYS A 270 15.45 22.49 7.12
CA CYS A 270 14.12 21.92 6.86
C CYS A 270 13.78 20.82 7.88
N LYS A 271 14.74 19.98 8.30
CA LYS A 271 14.50 18.95 9.34
C LYS A 271 14.08 19.55 10.67
N LYS A 272 14.75 20.62 11.10
CA LYS A 272 14.51 21.27 12.40
C LYS A 272 13.14 21.93 12.41
N LEU A 273 12.80 22.66 11.34
CA LEU A 273 11.46 23.21 11.14
C LEU A 273 10.39 22.11 11.09
N ALA A 274 10.62 21.01 10.36
CA ALA A 274 9.73 19.86 10.30
C ALA A 274 9.44 19.26 11.68
N ARG A 275 10.46 19.09 12.53
CA ARG A 275 10.33 18.60 13.91
C ARG A 275 9.54 19.57 14.79
N VAL A 276 9.81 20.88 14.72
CA VAL A 276 9.03 21.92 15.46
C VAL A 276 7.55 21.92 15.02
N ILE A 277 7.30 21.79 13.72
CA ILE A 277 5.94 21.73 13.15
C ILE A 277 5.20 20.45 13.59
N LYS A 278 5.85 19.27 13.57
CA LYS A 278 5.30 18.01 14.12
C LYS A 278 4.92 18.19 15.60
N ALA A 279 5.86 18.69 16.40
CA ALA A 279 5.68 18.83 17.85
C ALA A 279 4.49 19.74 18.20
N ARG A 280 4.39 20.92 17.57
CA ARG A 280 3.30 21.88 17.81
C ARG A 280 1.90 21.39 17.39
N ARG A 281 1.81 20.43 16.47
CA ARG A 281 0.55 19.80 16.05
C ARG A 281 0.07 18.72 17.02
N THR A 282 0.96 18.24 17.89
CA THR A 282 0.69 17.09 18.75
C THR A 282 0.11 17.57 20.09
N PRO A 283 -1.10 17.12 20.49
CA PRO A 283 -1.72 17.59 21.73
C PRO A 283 -0.97 17.04 22.96
N SER A 284 -0.92 17.82 24.03
CA SER A 284 -0.44 17.33 25.33
C SER A 284 -1.43 16.33 25.91
N PHE A 285 -0.96 15.13 26.24
CA PHE A 285 -1.79 14.09 26.87
C PHE A 285 -2.38 14.51 28.22
N ALA A 286 -1.79 15.50 28.89
CA ALA A 286 -2.31 16.08 30.14
C ALA A 286 -3.55 16.99 29.94
N SER A 287 -3.93 17.31 28.69
CA SER A 287 -5.10 18.15 28.37
C SER A 287 -6.06 17.53 27.35
N ILE A 288 -6.06 16.19 27.22
CA ILE A 288 -7.06 15.47 26.42
C ILE A 288 -8.33 15.27 27.25
N THR A 289 -9.33 16.09 26.97
CA THR A 289 -10.67 16.01 27.56
C THR A 289 -11.70 16.08 26.44
N THR A 290 -12.51 15.04 26.31
CA THR A 290 -13.54 14.89 25.27
C THR A 290 -14.48 16.12 25.22
N GLY A 291 -14.79 16.58 24.00
CA GLY A 291 -15.81 17.59 23.75
C GLY A 291 -15.45 19.04 24.09
N GLN A 292 -14.35 19.30 24.80
CA GLN A 292 -13.90 20.67 25.12
C GLN A 292 -13.50 21.49 23.89
N ASN A 293 -13.21 20.82 22.76
CA ASN A 293 -12.67 21.42 21.55
C ASN A 293 -13.68 21.38 20.39
N MET A 294 -14.95 21.71 20.69
CA MET A 294 -15.99 21.84 19.66
C MET A 294 -15.98 23.25 19.05
N PRO A 295 -16.18 23.41 17.73
CA PRO A 295 -16.18 24.71 17.06
C PRO A 295 -17.55 25.40 17.22
N SER A 296 -17.74 26.56 16.58
CA SER A 296 -19.09 27.13 16.44
C SER A 296 -19.98 26.22 15.57
N ARG A 297 -21.30 26.35 15.71
CA ARG A 297 -22.27 25.50 14.99
C ARG A 297 -22.12 25.64 13.47
N GLU A 298 -21.91 26.85 12.97
CA GLU A 298 -21.80 27.15 11.54
C GLU A 298 -20.58 26.46 10.91
N LEU A 299 -19.47 26.38 11.65
CA LEU A 299 -18.30 25.63 11.23
C LEU A 299 -18.53 24.12 11.36
N ALA A 300 -19.19 23.65 12.41
CA ALA A 300 -19.56 22.24 12.55
C ALA A 300 -20.47 21.77 11.40
N ASP A 301 -21.48 22.55 11.04
CA ASP A 301 -22.40 22.29 9.93
C ASP A 301 -21.62 22.12 8.62
N ALA A 302 -20.71 23.06 8.32
CA ALA A 302 -19.87 22.99 7.13
C ALA A 302 -18.92 21.76 7.13
N LEU A 303 -18.30 21.43 8.26
CA LEU A 303 -17.40 20.28 8.37
C LEU A 303 -18.15 18.94 8.27
N VAL A 304 -19.34 18.85 8.87
CA VAL A 304 -20.23 17.69 8.78
C VAL A 304 -20.71 17.49 7.34
N ASP A 305 -21.20 18.54 6.67
CA ASP A 305 -21.68 18.40 5.29
C ASP A 305 -20.56 18.07 4.29
N ILE A 306 -19.32 18.51 4.54
CA ILE A 306 -18.15 18.01 3.78
C ILE A 306 -17.95 16.52 4.03
N TYR A 307 -17.96 16.03 5.27
CA TYR A 307 -17.83 14.61 5.55
C TYR A 307 -18.95 13.77 4.88
N LEU A 308 -20.20 14.23 5.00
CA LEU A 308 -21.38 13.56 4.47
C LEU A 308 -21.34 13.45 2.93
N ARG A 309 -20.91 14.50 2.23
CA ARG A 309 -20.81 14.51 0.76
C ARG A 309 -19.53 13.87 0.19
N THR A 310 -18.56 13.53 1.05
CA THR A 310 -17.27 12.94 0.65
C THR A 310 -17.14 11.48 1.10
N PHE A 311 -16.51 11.22 2.25
CA PHE A 311 -16.19 9.86 2.71
C PHE A 311 -17.44 9.05 3.02
N GLU A 312 -18.46 9.66 3.65
CA GLU A 312 -19.70 8.95 3.97
C GLU A 312 -20.47 8.52 2.71
N SER A 313 -20.39 9.30 1.63
CA SER A 313 -20.97 8.97 0.32
C SER A 313 -20.34 7.74 -0.37
N VAL A 314 -19.20 7.26 0.13
CA VAL A 314 -18.48 6.08 -0.39
C VAL A 314 -18.50 4.94 0.62
N HIS A 315 -18.38 5.24 1.92
CA HIS A 315 -18.06 4.25 2.96
C HIS A 315 -19.22 3.89 3.89
N ARG A 316 -20.33 4.65 3.89
CA ARG A 316 -21.59 4.38 4.61
C ARG A 316 -21.39 3.97 6.09
N ILE A 317 -20.59 4.73 6.81
CA ILE A 317 -20.18 4.42 8.17
C ILE A 317 -21.34 4.70 9.13
N VAL A 318 -22.02 5.83 8.95
CA VAL A 318 -23.15 6.25 9.80
C VAL A 318 -24.49 6.04 9.08
N HIS A 319 -25.57 5.99 9.86
CA HIS A 319 -26.90 6.14 9.30
C HIS A 319 -27.25 7.63 9.27
N ILE A 320 -27.39 8.24 8.09
CA ILE A 320 -27.43 9.71 7.98
C ILE A 320 -28.64 10.33 8.72
N PRO A 321 -29.88 9.78 8.62
CA PRO A 321 -31.03 10.28 9.38
C PRO A 321 -30.81 10.25 10.90
N THR A 322 -30.34 9.12 11.45
CA THR A 322 -30.07 8.99 12.90
C THR A 322 -28.97 9.96 13.34
N PHE A 323 -27.87 10.04 12.58
CA PHE A 323 -26.76 10.93 12.88
C PHE A 323 -27.17 12.41 12.85
N ARG A 324 -27.99 12.85 11.87
CA ARG A 324 -28.52 14.23 11.85
C ARG A 324 -29.51 14.49 12.99
N ALA A 325 -30.33 13.53 13.38
CA ALA A 325 -31.24 13.68 14.52
C ALA A 325 -30.49 13.84 15.85
N ASP A 326 -29.42 13.06 16.06
CA ASP A 326 -28.55 13.18 17.23
C ASP A 326 -27.71 14.47 17.21
N TYR A 327 -27.32 14.94 16.02
CA TYR A 327 -26.61 16.21 15.82
C TYR A 327 -27.47 17.43 16.18
N GLU A 328 -28.75 17.46 15.79
CA GLU A 328 -29.66 18.52 16.24
C GLU A 328 -29.90 18.46 17.75
N ARG A 329 -30.01 17.27 18.34
CA ARG A 329 -30.15 17.12 19.80
C ARG A 329 -28.91 17.63 20.54
N TYR A 330 -27.71 17.35 20.01
CA TYR A 330 -26.46 17.90 20.54
C TYR A 330 -26.47 19.42 20.58
N TRP A 331 -26.92 20.10 19.51
CA TRP A 331 -26.98 21.57 19.49
C TRP A 331 -28.13 22.17 20.31
N GLN A 332 -29.13 21.37 20.70
CA GLN A 332 -30.17 21.78 21.66
C GLN A 332 -29.67 21.72 23.11
N ASN A 333 -28.94 20.65 23.49
CA ASN A 333 -28.29 20.54 24.79
C ASN A 333 -26.97 19.76 24.73
N PRO A 334 -25.81 20.43 24.57
CA PRO A 334 -24.51 19.76 24.53
C PRO A 334 -24.15 19.02 25.82
N SER A 335 -24.76 19.36 26.96
CA SER A 335 -24.42 18.76 28.27
C SER A 335 -25.03 17.37 28.52
N GLU A 336 -26.05 16.99 27.74
CA GLU A 336 -26.66 15.65 27.77
C GLU A 336 -26.03 14.69 26.73
N ALA A 337 -25.12 15.18 25.90
CA ALA A 337 -24.52 14.39 24.84
C ALA A 337 -23.54 13.33 25.37
N THR A 338 -23.70 12.08 24.94
CA THR A 338 -22.77 11.00 25.32
C THR A 338 -21.40 11.19 24.66
N ASP A 339 -20.31 10.84 25.37
CA ASP A 339 -18.95 10.77 24.83
C ASP A 339 -18.89 10.03 23.48
N THR A 340 -19.68 8.97 23.33
CA THR A 340 -19.73 8.15 22.12
C THR A 340 -20.22 8.96 20.92
N PHE A 341 -21.24 9.82 21.09
CA PHE A 341 -21.69 10.70 20.02
C PHE A 341 -20.71 11.85 19.80
N VAL A 342 -20.18 12.46 20.86
CA VAL A 342 -19.23 13.58 20.77
C VAL A 342 -17.97 13.16 20.00
N ILE A 343 -17.35 12.04 20.36
CA ILE A 343 -16.18 11.48 19.65
C ILE A 343 -16.53 11.17 18.19
N LEU A 344 -17.70 10.57 17.92
CA LEU A 344 -18.13 10.24 16.55
C LEU A 344 -18.29 11.52 15.70
N LEU A 345 -18.95 12.55 16.23
CA LEU A 345 -19.11 13.86 15.58
C LEU A 345 -17.77 14.56 15.35
N GLN A 346 -16.89 14.61 16.36
CA GLN A 346 -15.53 15.15 16.26
C GLN A 346 -14.71 14.49 15.15
N LEU A 347 -14.82 13.16 14.98
CA LEU A 347 -14.10 12.43 13.95
C LEU A 347 -14.68 12.67 12.54
N CYS A 348 -16.01 12.77 12.40
CA CYS A 348 -16.65 13.21 11.17
C CYS A 348 -16.16 14.62 10.76
N MET A 349 -16.21 15.59 11.69
CA MET A 349 -15.70 16.93 11.47
C MET A 349 -14.19 16.96 11.16
N GLY A 350 -13.41 16.08 11.79
CA GLY A 350 -11.97 15.95 11.53
C GLY A 350 -11.66 15.49 10.12
N ILE A 351 -12.47 14.60 9.55
CA ILE A 351 -12.36 14.20 8.14
C ILE A 351 -12.78 15.37 7.24
N GLY A 352 -13.89 16.05 7.56
CA GLY A 352 -14.34 17.24 6.83
C GLY A 352 -13.30 18.37 6.81
N ALA A 353 -12.60 18.58 7.92
CA ALA A 353 -11.55 19.58 8.06
C ALA A 353 -10.40 19.40 7.07
N THR A 354 -10.15 18.16 6.64
CA THR A 354 -9.10 17.84 5.65
C THR A 354 -9.46 18.31 4.23
N MET A 355 -10.70 18.73 3.98
CA MET A 355 -11.19 19.23 2.69
C MET A 355 -11.90 20.61 2.80
N TYR A 356 -11.85 21.25 3.99
CA TYR A 356 -12.46 22.55 4.25
C TYR A 356 -11.78 23.72 3.52
N ASP A 357 -10.45 23.67 3.38
CA ASP A 357 -9.64 24.69 2.69
C ASP A 357 -8.35 24.06 2.08
N GLU A 358 -7.55 24.83 1.33
CA GLU A 358 -6.30 24.37 0.66
C GLU A 358 -5.01 24.49 1.50
N ARG A 359 -5.13 24.98 2.74
CA ARG A 359 -4.05 25.08 3.74
C ARG A 359 -4.21 24.07 4.87
N PHE A 360 -5.38 23.43 4.97
CA PHE A 360 -5.81 22.61 6.09
C PHE A 360 -5.64 23.38 7.43
N THR A 361 -6.22 24.59 7.50
CA THR A 361 -6.08 25.48 8.67
C THR A 361 -6.44 24.81 9.99
N LEU A 362 -7.41 23.89 9.96
CA LEU A 362 -7.92 23.13 11.10
C LEU A 362 -7.10 21.86 11.45
N ARG A 363 -5.90 21.66 10.87
CA ARG A 363 -5.10 20.43 11.05
C ARG A 363 -4.83 20.07 12.51
N THR A 364 -4.47 21.04 13.36
CA THR A 364 -4.23 20.81 14.80
C THR A 364 -5.50 20.34 15.52
N LEU A 365 -6.66 20.85 15.13
CA LEU A 365 -7.95 20.49 15.73
C LEU A 365 -8.38 19.06 15.30
N ALA A 366 -8.23 18.73 14.02
CA ALA A 366 -8.46 17.38 13.50
C ALA A 366 -7.52 16.34 14.14
N ILE A 367 -6.25 16.68 14.37
CA ILE A 367 -5.30 15.83 15.09
C ILE A 367 -5.72 15.65 16.56
N ARG A 368 -6.18 16.72 17.23
CA ARG A 368 -6.66 16.63 18.62
C ARG A 368 -7.89 15.73 18.75
N TRP A 369 -8.86 15.85 17.86
CA TRP A 369 -10.05 14.96 17.82
C TRP A 369 -9.69 13.49 17.57
N PHE A 370 -8.69 13.20 16.72
CA PHE A 370 -8.17 11.84 16.59
C PHE A 370 -7.61 11.29 17.91
N TRP A 371 -6.87 12.10 18.66
CA TRP A 371 -6.29 11.69 19.95
C TRP A 371 -7.31 11.63 21.09
N GLU A 372 -8.33 12.49 21.10
CA GLU A 372 -9.53 12.35 21.97
C GLU A 372 -10.23 11.00 21.69
N GLY A 373 -10.38 10.61 20.41
CA GLY A 373 -10.90 9.29 20.02
C GLY A 373 -10.02 8.11 20.43
N MET A 374 -8.69 8.22 20.29
CA MET A 374 -7.73 7.22 20.77
C MET A 374 -7.82 7.03 22.29
N PHE A 375 -7.86 8.14 23.04
CA PHE A 375 -7.98 8.14 24.50
C PHE A 375 -9.31 7.53 24.96
N TRP A 376 -10.42 7.90 24.29
CA TRP A 376 -11.72 7.29 24.53
C TRP A 376 -11.70 5.78 24.33
N LEU A 377 -11.01 5.26 23.29
CA LEU A 377 -10.88 3.82 23.07
C LEU A 377 -10.09 3.10 24.19
N ILE A 378 -8.92 3.61 24.60
CA ILE A 378 -7.98 2.91 25.51
C ILE A 378 -8.23 3.12 27.02
N THR A 379 -9.06 4.10 27.40
CA THR A 379 -9.57 4.26 28.77
C THR A 379 -10.17 2.92 29.30
N PRO A 380 -10.23 2.64 30.62
CA PRO A 380 -10.86 1.42 31.15
C PRO A 380 -12.27 1.11 30.62
N CYS A 381 -12.73 -0.12 30.87
CA CYS A 381 -13.97 -0.69 30.34
C CYS A 381 -14.00 -0.84 28.79
N GLU A 382 -12.89 -1.18 28.14
CA GLU A 382 -12.83 -1.44 26.68
C GLU A 382 -14.01 -2.27 26.12
N LYS A 383 -14.47 -3.27 26.89
CA LYS A 383 -15.60 -4.14 26.52
C LYS A 383 -16.92 -3.38 26.30
N SER A 384 -17.18 -2.27 26.98
CA SER A 384 -18.39 -1.47 26.75
C SER A 384 -18.36 -0.72 25.42
N LYS A 385 -17.18 -0.59 24.80
CA LYS A 385 -16.94 0.07 23.50
C LYS A 385 -16.97 -0.92 22.34
N MET A 386 -17.34 -2.18 22.59
CA MET A 386 -17.56 -3.21 21.57
C MET A 386 -18.99 -3.10 20.99
N THR A 387 -19.34 -1.91 20.53
CA THR A 387 -20.65 -1.52 20.00
C THR A 387 -20.55 -1.14 18.52
N VAL A 388 -21.69 -1.02 17.84
CA VAL A 388 -21.74 -0.52 16.44
C VAL A 388 -21.05 0.84 16.36
N ASN A 389 -21.36 1.76 17.26
CA ASN A 389 -20.75 3.08 17.35
C ASN A 389 -19.24 3.00 17.65
N GLY A 390 -18.80 2.04 18.48
CA GLY A 390 -17.38 1.77 18.70
C GLY A 390 -16.62 1.27 17.45
N LEU A 391 -17.29 0.54 16.55
CA LEU A 391 -16.73 0.21 15.22
C LEU A 391 -16.75 1.41 14.27
N GLN A 392 -17.83 2.21 14.28
CA GLN A 392 -17.92 3.45 13.49
C GLN A 392 -16.78 4.40 13.84
N ILE A 393 -16.57 4.67 15.13
CA ILE A 393 -15.46 5.47 15.67
C ILE A 393 -14.11 4.95 15.16
N ARG A 394 -13.85 3.63 15.26
CA ARG A 394 -12.59 3.05 14.76
C ARG A 394 -12.42 3.19 13.25
N CYS A 395 -13.49 3.13 12.46
CA CYS A 395 -13.46 3.35 11.00
C CYS A 395 -13.22 4.83 10.65
N LEU A 396 -13.89 5.76 11.33
CA LEU A 396 -13.68 7.20 11.19
C LEU A 396 -12.24 7.59 11.54
N MET A 397 -11.73 7.10 12.67
CA MET A 397 -10.32 7.28 13.08
C MET A 397 -9.35 6.72 12.05
N HIS A 398 -9.66 5.58 11.43
CA HIS A 398 -8.83 5.02 10.38
C HIS A 398 -8.73 5.97 9.16
N PHE A 399 -9.86 6.45 8.64
CA PHE A 399 -9.83 7.42 7.54
C PHE A 399 -9.17 8.73 7.93
N LEU A 400 -9.43 9.25 9.13
CA LEU A 400 -8.80 10.46 9.67
C LEU A 400 -7.27 10.33 9.79
N ARG A 401 -6.75 9.16 10.17
CA ARG A 401 -5.31 8.86 10.16
C ARG A 401 -4.70 9.03 8.76
N HIS A 402 -5.39 8.60 7.71
CA HIS A 402 -4.92 8.75 6.32
C HIS A 402 -5.06 10.18 5.78
N THR A 403 -6.13 10.90 6.11
CA THR A 403 -6.35 12.27 5.62
C THR A 403 -5.59 13.33 6.41
N ALA A 404 -5.41 13.17 7.73
CA ALA A 404 -4.70 14.13 8.58
C ALA A 404 -3.20 13.85 8.77
N ASN A 405 -2.70 12.72 8.26
CA ASN A 405 -1.32 12.24 8.40
C ASN A 405 -0.91 11.91 9.85
N ILE A 406 -1.61 10.99 10.50
CA ILE A 406 -1.41 10.66 11.93
C ILE A 406 -0.94 9.22 12.09
N GLY A 407 0.35 8.97 11.92
CA GLY A 407 0.91 7.61 11.81
C GLY A 407 0.23 6.82 10.68
N CYS A 408 0.14 7.40 9.48
CA CYS A 408 -0.57 6.82 8.34
C CYS A 408 0.04 5.50 7.83
N ASP A 409 1.25 5.21 8.27
CA ASP A 409 2.03 4.00 8.04
C ASP A 409 1.68 2.86 9.01
N LEU A 410 1.15 3.19 10.20
CA LEU A 410 0.55 2.26 11.18
C LEU A 410 -0.89 1.87 10.81
N SER A 411 -1.32 2.17 9.58
CA SER A 411 -2.66 1.97 9.05
C SER A 411 -3.08 0.49 9.00
N TRP A 412 -2.22 -0.39 8.46
CA TRP A 412 -2.48 -1.83 8.37
C TRP A 412 -2.62 -2.50 9.74
N ILE A 413 -1.86 -2.05 10.75
CA ILE A 413 -2.02 -2.49 12.15
C ILE A 413 -3.38 -2.06 12.69
N GLY A 414 -3.81 -0.84 12.39
CA GLY A 414 -5.15 -0.32 12.71
C GLY A 414 -6.27 -1.14 12.06
N ALA A 415 -6.18 -1.42 10.76
CA ALA A 415 -7.10 -2.30 10.04
C ALA A 415 -7.15 -3.70 10.67
N GLY A 416 -6.00 -4.24 11.09
CA GLY A 416 -5.90 -5.50 11.82
C GLY A 416 -6.57 -5.49 13.18
N ALA A 417 -6.66 -4.37 13.87
CA ALA A 417 -7.47 -4.23 15.09
C ALA A 417 -8.98 -4.14 14.75
N ILE A 418 -9.34 -3.39 13.71
CA ILE A 418 -10.73 -3.18 13.27
C ILE A 418 -11.37 -4.51 12.84
N VAL A 419 -10.76 -5.24 11.91
CA VAL A 419 -11.33 -6.49 11.38
C VAL A 419 -11.49 -7.55 12.47
N ARG A 420 -10.51 -7.72 13.37
CA ARG A 420 -10.65 -8.65 14.51
C ARG A 420 -11.73 -8.23 15.50
N THR A 421 -11.91 -6.93 15.74
CA THR A 421 -13.01 -6.42 16.60
C THR A 421 -14.37 -6.73 15.96
N ALA A 422 -14.53 -6.46 14.66
CA ALA A 422 -15.74 -6.76 13.91
C ALA A 422 -16.03 -8.27 13.80
N MET A 423 -15.00 -9.10 13.59
CA MET A 423 -15.13 -10.56 13.58
C MET A 423 -15.59 -11.09 14.94
N TYR A 424 -14.98 -10.62 16.05
CA TYR A 424 -15.38 -10.96 17.42
C TYR A 424 -16.83 -10.52 17.74
N MET A 425 -17.27 -9.38 17.20
CA MET A 425 -18.66 -8.91 17.26
C MET A 425 -19.61 -9.59 16.24
N GLY A 426 -19.11 -10.58 15.50
CA GLY A 426 -19.88 -11.39 14.55
C GLY A 426 -20.31 -10.70 13.25
N LEU A 427 -19.67 -9.60 12.82
CA LEU A 427 -20.02 -8.91 11.56
C LEU A 427 -19.61 -9.69 10.30
N HIS A 428 -18.75 -10.70 10.46
CA HIS A 428 -18.34 -11.66 9.41
C HIS A 428 -19.36 -12.79 9.17
N ARG A 429 -20.46 -12.81 9.92
CA ARG A 429 -21.57 -13.73 9.77
C ARG A 429 -22.78 -12.91 9.32
N ASP A 430 -23.53 -13.37 8.32
CA ASP A 430 -24.72 -12.62 7.88
C ASP A 430 -25.76 -12.51 9.02
N PRO A 431 -26.42 -11.35 9.23
CA PRO A 431 -27.52 -11.21 10.19
C PRO A 431 -28.59 -12.31 10.13
N LYS A 432 -28.89 -12.87 8.94
CA LYS A 432 -29.81 -14.01 8.76
C LYS A 432 -29.41 -15.26 9.57
N ALA A 433 -28.12 -15.44 9.85
CA ALA A 433 -27.54 -16.65 10.42
C ALA A 433 -27.11 -16.53 11.90
N ILE A 434 -27.44 -15.41 12.59
CA ILE A 434 -27.04 -15.18 13.99
C ILE A 434 -28.24 -15.16 14.93
N VAL A 435 -29.08 -14.11 14.84
CA VAL A 435 -30.15 -13.80 15.78
C VAL A 435 -31.11 -12.81 15.14
N LYS A 436 -32.41 -12.90 15.43
CA LYS A 436 -33.40 -11.92 14.97
C LYS A 436 -33.04 -10.53 15.49
N MET A 437 -32.90 -9.56 14.60
CA MET A 437 -32.61 -8.15 14.89
C MET A 437 -33.38 -7.24 13.92
N SER A 438 -33.51 -5.95 14.24
CA SER A 438 -34.19 -4.97 13.38
C SER A 438 -33.51 -4.85 12.01
N PRO A 439 -34.24 -4.47 10.93
CA PRO A 439 -33.67 -4.24 9.61
C PRO A 439 -32.55 -3.21 9.62
N HIS A 440 -32.73 -2.09 10.34
CA HIS A 440 -31.69 -1.08 10.58
C HIS A 440 -30.41 -1.71 11.14
N ARG A 441 -30.50 -2.50 12.22
CA ARG A 441 -29.35 -3.14 12.87
C ARG A 441 -28.71 -4.25 12.04
N ALA A 442 -29.48 -4.97 11.24
CA ALA A 442 -28.96 -5.94 10.29
C ALA A 442 -28.17 -5.25 9.17
N GLU A 443 -28.76 -4.22 8.56
CA GLU A 443 -28.18 -3.53 7.42
C GLU A 443 -26.94 -2.70 7.80
N MET A 444 -26.96 -2.01 8.95
CA MET A 444 -25.77 -1.30 9.45
C MET A 444 -24.60 -2.25 9.76
N ARG A 445 -24.86 -3.53 10.07
CA ARG A 445 -23.79 -4.56 10.18
C ARG A 445 -23.22 -4.94 8.81
N ARG A 446 -24.05 -5.08 7.76
CA ARG A 446 -23.57 -5.35 6.39
C ARG A 446 -22.78 -4.16 5.83
N ARG A 447 -23.31 -2.95 5.98
CA ARG A 447 -22.67 -1.69 5.56
C ARG A 447 -21.28 -1.57 6.18
N LEU A 448 -21.17 -1.64 7.52
CA LEU A 448 -19.87 -1.58 8.21
C LEU A 448 -18.94 -2.75 7.85
N TRP A 449 -19.48 -3.96 7.61
CA TRP A 449 -18.65 -5.06 7.14
C TRP A 449 -18.01 -4.77 5.77
N ALA A 450 -18.80 -4.25 4.82
CA ALA A 450 -18.29 -3.81 3.52
C ALA A 450 -17.23 -2.70 3.65
N THR A 451 -17.43 -1.71 4.53
CA THR A 451 -16.41 -0.68 4.82
C THR A 451 -15.11 -1.30 5.34
N ILE A 452 -15.21 -2.27 6.25
CA ILE A 452 -14.05 -2.91 6.89
C ILE A 452 -13.29 -3.80 5.89
N LEU A 453 -14.00 -4.46 4.96
CA LEU A 453 -13.37 -5.17 3.85
C LEU A 453 -12.54 -4.22 2.97
N GLU A 454 -13.09 -3.05 2.59
CA GLU A 454 -12.31 -2.03 1.87
C GLU A 454 -11.10 -1.56 2.68
N ILE A 455 -11.26 -1.22 3.97
CA ILE A 455 -10.15 -0.81 4.84
C ILE A 455 -9.02 -1.87 4.85
N VAL A 456 -9.35 -3.16 4.97
CA VAL A 456 -8.35 -4.24 4.95
C VAL A 456 -7.66 -4.37 3.59
N LEU A 457 -8.40 -4.24 2.49
CA LEU A 457 -7.87 -4.31 1.13
C LEU A 457 -6.97 -3.11 0.80
N GLN A 458 -7.44 -1.90 1.03
CA GLN A 458 -6.66 -0.69 0.72
C GLN A 458 -5.40 -0.65 1.59
N THR A 459 -5.48 -0.91 2.90
CA THR A 459 -4.28 -0.90 3.77
C THR A 459 -3.27 -2.00 3.46
N SER A 460 -3.70 -3.15 2.94
CA SER A 460 -2.80 -4.19 2.43
C SER A 460 -1.96 -3.66 1.25
N ILE A 461 -2.59 -2.98 0.29
CA ILE A 461 -1.89 -2.34 -0.83
C ILE A 461 -0.97 -1.22 -0.34
N ASP A 462 -1.46 -0.34 0.54
CA ASP A 462 -0.72 0.82 1.08
C ASP A 462 0.57 0.45 1.82
N SER A 463 0.66 -0.77 2.37
CA SER A 463 1.77 -1.19 3.23
C SER A 463 2.70 -2.23 2.59
N GLY A 464 2.28 -2.90 1.51
CA GLY A 464 2.98 -4.08 1.00
C GLY A 464 2.78 -5.34 1.86
N CYS A 465 1.86 -5.30 2.84
CA CYS A 465 1.54 -6.45 3.68
C CYS A 465 0.40 -7.30 3.07
N PRO A 466 0.33 -8.61 3.37
CA PRO A 466 -0.78 -9.45 2.92
C PRO A 466 -2.14 -8.98 3.48
N PRO A 467 -3.25 -9.20 2.75
CA PRO A 467 -4.60 -8.94 3.27
C PRO A 467 -4.90 -9.76 4.53
N LEU A 468 -5.61 -9.13 5.46
CA LEU A 468 -5.96 -9.70 6.76
C LEU A 468 -7.21 -10.62 6.71
N ILE A 469 -7.72 -10.91 5.50
CA ILE A 469 -8.94 -11.69 5.28
C ILE A 469 -8.97 -12.37 3.90
N SER A 470 -9.85 -13.36 3.78
CA SER A 470 -10.13 -14.19 2.60
C SER A 470 -11.63 -14.23 2.31
N THR A 471 -12.03 -14.52 1.08
CA THR A 471 -13.45 -14.70 0.74
C THR A 471 -14.17 -15.85 1.48
N PRO A 472 -13.51 -16.94 1.94
CA PRO A 472 -14.19 -17.94 2.79
C PRO A 472 -14.26 -17.59 4.28
N ASP A 473 -13.66 -16.48 4.72
CA ASP A 473 -13.58 -16.12 6.16
C ASP A 473 -14.87 -15.42 6.66
N TYR A 474 -15.84 -15.19 5.77
CA TYR A 474 -17.13 -14.56 6.07
C TYR A 474 -18.24 -15.08 5.15
N ASP A 475 -19.50 -14.99 5.59
CA ASP A 475 -20.70 -15.22 4.75
C ASP A 475 -21.70 -14.06 4.74
N THR A 476 -21.35 -12.93 5.35
CA THR A 476 -22.12 -11.68 5.28
C THR A 476 -22.40 -11.28 3.84
N GLU A 477 -23.67 -11.13 3.49
CA GLU A 477 -24.11 -10.73 2.16
C GLU A 477 -23.70 -9.28 1.84
N PRO A 478 -23.72 -8.87 0.56
CA PRO A 478 -23.65 -7.46 0.20
C PRO A 478 -24.71 -6.64 0.96
N PRO A 479 -24.45 -5.36 1.25
CA PRO A 479 -25.48 -4.42 1.69
C PRO A 479 -26.70 -4.41 0.73
N ALA A 480 -27.85 -3.96 1.23
CA ALA A 480 -29.05 -3.84 0.40
C ALA A 480 -29.06 -2.52 -0.40
N ASN A 481 -29.59 -2.55 -1.63
CA ASN A 481 -29.80 -1.34 -2.44
C ASN A 481 -31.02 -0.56 -1.92
N LEU A 482 -30.81 0.27 -0.88
CA LEU A 482 -31.83 1.01 -0.15
C LEU A 482 -31.41 2.47 0.00
N ASP A 483 -32.39 3.37 0.03
CA ASP A 483 -32.16 4.71 0.58
C ASP A 483 -31.99 4.62 2.10
N ASP A 484 -31.32 5.59 2.72
CA ASP A 484 -31.19 5.64 4.19
C ASP A 484 -32.56 5.83 4.86
N GLU A 485 -33.43 6.63 4.25
CA GLU A 485 -34.78 6.93 4.73
C GLU A 485 -35.67 5.67 4.87
N GLN A 486 -35.28 4.53 4.28
CA GLN A 486 -35.96 3.24 4.42
C GLN A 486 -35.55 2.45 5.70
N LEU A 487 -34.51 2.87 6.43
CA LEU A 487 -33.94 2.14 7.57
C LEU A 487 -34.37 2.71 8.94
N VAL A 488 -35.66 2.57 9.25
CA VAL A 488 -36.22 2.99 10.54
C VAL A 488 -35.89 1.97 11.64
N GLU A 489 -35.48 2.44 12.82
CA GLU A 489 -35.25 1.62 14.02
C GLU A 489 -36.51 1.57 14.89
N ASP A 490 -37.45 0.71 14.53
CA ASP A 490 -38.70 0.47 15.26
C ASP A 490 -38.89 -1.03 15.58
N ALA A 491 -39.66 -1.36 16.62
CA ALA A 491 -39.90 -2.73 17.07
C ALA A 491 -40.74 -3.56 16.08
N GLU A 492 -41.64 -2.91 15.32
CA GLU A 492 -42.47 -3.54 14.29
C GLU A 492 -41.87 -3.44 12.87
N SER A 493 -40.65 -2.90 12.74
CA SER A 493 -40.02 -2.64 11.43
C SER A 493 -39.83 -3.92 10.59
N VAL A 494 -40.50 -3.94 9.43
CA VAL A 494 -40.37 -4.98 8.40
C VAL A 494 -39.12 -4.71 7.56
N PHE A 495 -38.43 -5.76 7.09
CA PHE A 495 -37.31 -5.61 6.18
C PHE A 495 -37.74 -4.90 4.88
N PRO A 496 -37.16 -3.73 4.55
CA PRO A 496 -37.53 -3.00 3.34
C PRO A 496 -37.06 -3.75 2.10
N VAL A 497 -37.85 -3.69 1.03
CA VAL A 497 -37.53 -4.33 -0.25
C VAL A 497 -36.39 -3.56 -0.93
N PRO A 498 -35.25 -4.22 -1.27
CA PRO A 498 -34.18 -3.58 -2.02
C PRO A 498 -34.65 -3.15 -3.42
N LYS A 499 -34.23 -1.98 -3.87
CA LYS A 499 -34.51 -1.47 -5.22
C LYS A 499 -33.69 -2.25 -6.28
N ASP A 500 -34.22 -2.33 -7.50
CA ASP A 500 -33.50 -2.90 -8.65
C ASP A 500 -32.08 -2.28 -8.77
N PRO A 501 -31.01 -3.06 -9.04
CA PRO A 501 -29.63 -2.57 -9.10
C PRO A 501 -29.34 -1.46 -10.12
N LYS A 502 -30.28 -1.16 -11.04
CA LYS A 502 -30.22 -0.03 -11.99
C LYS A 502 -30.83 1.25 -11.42
N VAL A 503 -31.52 1.20 -10.28
CA VAL A 503 -32.05 2.36 -9.58
C VAL A 503 -31.01 2.85 -8.59
N TYR A 504 -30.59 4.10 -8.76
CA TYR A 504 -29.64 4.77 -7.88
C TYR A 504 -30.21 4.91 -6.46
N THR A 505 -29.37 4.58 -5.49
CA THR A 505 -29.51 4.93 -4.07
C THR A 505 -28.16 5.44 -3.54
N GLN A 506 -28.12 5.88 -2.28
CA GLN A 506 -26.88 6.17 -1.54
C GLN A 506 -25.94 4.92 -1.47
N MET A 507 -26.45 3.71 -1.72
CA MET A 507 -25.67 2.46 -1.72
C MET A 507 -25.02 2.11 -3.07
N THR A 508 -25.31 2.83 -4.16
CA THR A 508 -24.82 2.53 -5.52
C THR A 508 -23.29 2.36 -5.58
N VAL A 509 -22.53 3.27 -4.97
CA VAL A 509 -21.07 3.26 -4.96
C VAL A 509 -20.48 2.15 -4.09
N PRO A 510 -20.90 1.97 -2.82
CA PRO A 510 -20.54 0.81 -1.99
C PRO A 510 -20.77 -0.54 -2.67
N LEU A 511 -21.89 -0.71 -3.36
CA LEU A 511 -22.23 -1.96 -4.05
C LEU A 511 -21.34 -2.21 -5.27
N ALA A 512 -21.02 -1.16 -6.04
CA ALA A 512 -20.08 -1.23 -7.15
C ALA A 512 -18.65 -1.58 -6.69
N LEU A 513 -18.21 -1.06 -5.53
CA LEU A 513 -16.98 -1.47 -4.86
C LEU A 513 -17.06 -2.94 -4.43
N PHE A 514 -18.06 -3.35 -3.65
CA PHE A 514 -18.21 -4.72 -3.16
C PHE A 514 -18.23 -5.76 -4.29
N ALA A 515 -18.92 -5.46 -5.40
CA ALA A 515 -18.97 -6.32 -6.59
C ALA A 515 -17.61 -6.53 -7.28
N SER A 516 -16.62 -5.67 -7.05
CA SER A 516 -15.23 -5.82 -7.53
C SER A 516 -14.25 -6.28 -6.44
N PHE A 517 -14.69 -6.42 -5.19
CA PHE A 517 -13.83 -6.69 -4.03
C PHE A 517 -13.02 -7.98 -4.18
N ALA A 518 -13.65 -9.09 -4.61
CA ALA A 518 -12.98 -10.38 -4.73
C ALA A 518 -11.79 -10.36 -5.71
N THR A 519 -11.95 -9.71 -6.88
CA THR A 519 -10.89 -9.52 -7.87
C THR A 519 -9.73 -8.69 -7.30
N ARG A 520 -10.06 -7.57 -6.64
CA ARG A 520 -9.06 -6.68 -6.03
C ARG A 520 -8.32 -7.35 -4.86
N LEU A 521 -9.02 -8.16 -4.06
CA LEU A 521 -8.45 -8.96 -2.98
C LEU A 521 -7.52 -10.06 -3.49
N ALA A 522 -7.88 -10.76 -4.57
CA ALA A 522 -7.02 -11.76 -5.19
C ALA A 522 -5.67 -11.15 -5.63
N ILE A 523 -5.72 -9.96 -6.23
CA ILE A 523 -4.51 -9.20 -6.62
C ILE A 523 -3.70 -8.78 -5.39
N ALA A 524 -4.33 -8.20 -4.37
CA ALA A 524 -3.64 -7.78 -3.14
C ALA A 524 -2.95 -8.96 -2.42
N LYS A 525 -3.59 -10.14 -2.41
CA LYS A 525 -2.95 -11.38 -1.94
C LYS A 525 -1.76 -11.75 -2.83
N ARG A 526 -1.94 -11.76 -4.16
CA ARG A 526 -0.96 -12.26 -5.12
C ARG A 526 0.35 -11.47 -5.14
N VAL A 527 0.28 -10.14 -5.04
CA VAL A 527 1.46 -9.26 -5.07
C VAL A 527 2.21 -9.27 -3.73
N ASN A 528 1.51 -9.36 -2.61
CA ASN A 528 2.14 -9.37 -1.28
C ASN A 528 2.42 -10.80 -0.76
N GLU A 529 2.39 -11.81 -1.64
CA GLU A 529 2.74 -13.20 -1.33
C GLU A 529 4.26 -13.43 -1.48
N PHE A 530 5.01 -13.21 -0.39
CA PHE A 530 6.48 -13.32 -0.35
C PHE A 530 7.08 -14.63 -0.90
N ARG A 531 6.34 -15.75 -0.90
CA ARG A 531 6.85 -17.08 -1.31
C ARG A 531 6.61 -17.44 -2.76
N SER A 532 5.79 -16.70 -3.49
CA SER A 532 5.24 -17.16 -4.76
C SER A 532 5.99 -16.63 -5.98
N ASP A 533 6.57 -17.53 -6.76
CA ASP A 533 7.18 -17.22 -8.05
C ASP A 533 6.10 -16.70 -9.02
N THR A 534 6.34 -15.54 -9.64
CA THR A 534 5.41 -14.93 -10.59
C THR A 534 5.72 -15.37 -12.01
N LEU A 535 4.81 -16.11 -12.64
CA LEU A 535 4.80 -16.24 -14.10
C LEU A 535 4.18 -14.97 -14.70
N TYR A 536 4.71 -14.47 -15.83
CA TYR A 536 4.19 -13.24 -16.42
C TYR A 536 2.72 -13.38 -16.87
N GLU A 537 2.35 -14.56 -17.35
CA GLU A 537 0.99 -14.96 -17.72
C GLU A 537 -0.02 -14.70 -16.59
N GLU A 538 0.38 -14.89 -15.33
CA GLU A 538 -0.48 -14.65 -14.16
C GLU A 538 -0.69 -13.16 -13.88
N THR A 539 0.32 -12.32 -14.11
CA THR A 539 0.17 -10.86 -14.08
C THR A 539 -0.77 -10.40 -15.19
N LEU A 540 -0.64 -10.96 -16.40
CA LEU A 540 -1.54 -10.65 -17.53
C LEU A 540 -2.98 -11.09 -17.26
N ARG A 541 -3.19 -12.30 -16.72
CA ARG A 541 -4.51 -12.82 -16.32
C ARG A 541 -5.18 -11.89 -15.31
N HIS A 542 -4.49 -11.55 -14.23
CA HIS A 542 -5.03 -10.64 -13.22
C HIS A 542 -5.22 -9.19 -13.73
N SER A 543 -4.38 -8.72 -14.64
CA SER A 543 -4.56 -7.42 -15.31
C SER A 543 -5.86 -7.38 -16.12
N ASN A 544 -6.13 -8.43 -16.91
CA ASN A 544 -7.37 -8.55 -17.68
C ASN A 544 -8.62 -8.70 -16.81
N GLU A 545 -8.54 -9.48 -15.72
CA GLU A 545 -9.61 -9.60 -14.72
C GLU A 545 -9.92 -8.25 -14.06
N LEU A 546 -8.89 -7.51 -13.65
CA LEU A 546 -9.02 -6.17 -13.10
C LEU A 546 -9.62 -5.21 -14.14
N SER A 547 -9.07 -5.13 -15.36
CA SER A 547 -9.61 -4.30 -16.43
C SER A 547 -11.09 -4.57 -16.67
N THR A 548 -11.49 -5.84 -16.80
CA THR A 548 -12.89 -6.24 -17.00
C THR A 548 -13.77 -5.83 -15.82
N SER A 549 -13.29 -6.02 -14.58
CA SER A 549 -14.03 -5.66 -13.36
C SER A 549 -14.19 -4.15 -13.21
N LEU A 550 -13.13 -3.36 -13.43
CA LEU A 550 -13.17 -1.90 -13.32
C LEU A 550 -13.97 -1.27 -14.46
N GLN A 551 -13.87 -1.79 -15.69
CA GLN A 551 -14.73 -1.36 -16.81
C GLN A 551 -16.21 -1.66 -16.58
N ARG A 552 -16.57 -2.73 -15.85
CA ARG A 552 -17.95 -2.99 -15.45
C ARG A 552 -18.41 -1.96 -14.40
N MET A 553 -17.61 -1.79 -13.34
CA MET A 553 -17.87 -0.85 -12.25
C MET A 553 -18.00 0.59 -12.73
N MET A 554 -17.07 1.10 -13.52
CA MET A 554 -17.10 2.47 -14.03
C MET A 554 -18.24 2.69 -15.04
N ARG A 555 -18.65 1.69 -15.84
CA ARG A 555 -19.85 1.82 -16.69
C ARG A 555 -21.14 1.90 -15.89
N GLN A 556 -21.26 1.11 -14.81
CA GLN A 556 -22.41 1.20 -13.91
C GLN A 556 -22.46 2.59 -13.26
N LEU A 557 -21.37 3.05 -12.63
CA LEU A 557 -21.34 4.34 -11.94
C LEU A 557 -21.62 5.53 -12.89
N ASN A 558 -21.00 5.56 -14.07
CA ASN A 558 -21.26 6.61 -15.07
C ASN A 558 -22.68 6.54 -15.69
N SER A 559 -23.44 5.46 -15.50
CA SER A 559 -24.84 5.38 -15.95
C SER A 559 -25.84 6.12 -15.03
N HIS A 560 -25.37 6.59 -13.87
CA HIS A 560 -26.20 7.29 -12.88
C HIS A 560 -25.73 8.75 -12.71
N PRO A 561 -26.47 9.75 -13.22
CA PRO A 561 -26.09 11.16 -13.11
C PRO A 561 -25.98 11.72 -11.68
N ALA A 562 -26.46 10.97 -10.68
CA ALA A 562 -26.38 11.32 -9.26
C ALA A 562 -25.06 10.85 -8.60
N VAL A 563 -24.22 10.05 -9.26
CA VAL A 563 -22.88 9.72 -8.75
C VAL A 563 -21.97 10.93 -8.95
N THR A 564 -21.34 11.40 -7.86
CA THR A 564 -20.59 12.65 -7.85
C THR A 564 -19.18 12.51 -8.44
N SER A 565 -18.58 13.62 -8.87
CA SER A 565 -17.19 13.63 -9.37
C SER A 565 -16.21 13.17 -8.28
N PHE A 566 -16.45 13.50 -7.01
CA PHE A 566 -15.72 12.96 -5.87
C PHE A 566 -15.81 11.43 -5.82
N GLN A 567 -17.02 10.85 -5.88
CA GLN A 567 -17.22 9.40 -5.84
C GLN A 567 -16.50 8.70 -7.01
N LEU A 568 -16.66 9.20 -8.24
CA LEU A 568 -15.99 8.64 -9.42
C LEU A 568 -14.46 8.71 -9.30
N ARG A 569 -13.91 9.89 -8.97
CA ARG A 569 -12.46 10.08 -8.80
C ARG A 569 -11.90 9.23 -7.66
N TYR A 570 -12.59 9.13 -6.53
CA TYR A 570 -12.17 8.30 -5.39
C TYR A 570 -12.14 6.82 -5.75
N VAL A 571 -13.20 6.29 -6.37
CA VAL A 571 -13.28 4.89 -6.81
C VAL A 571 -12.21 4.57 -7.87
N GLN A 572 -12.01 5.46 -8.85
CA GLN A 572 -10.95 5.35 -9.85
C GLN A 572 -9.57 5.33 -9.18
N PHE A 573 -9.27 6.30 -8.31
CA PHE A 573 -7.99 6.46 -7.65
C PHE A 573 -7.62 5.25 -6.77
N MET A 574 -8.56 4.77 -5.96
CA MET A 574 -8.35 3.61 -5.08
C MET A 574 -8.26 2.28 -5.82
N SER A 575 -8.84 2.17 -7.02
CA SER A 575 -8.89 0.91 -7.77
C SER A 575 -7.82 0.79 -8.86
N TYR A 576 -7.53 1.85 -9.62
CA TYR A 576 -6.59 1.78 -10.76
C TYR A 576 -5.13 1.65 -10.30
N ARG A 577 -4.80 2.10 -9.08
CA ARG A 577 -3.46 1.90 -8.47
C ARG A 577 -3.05 0.43 -8.34
N LEU A 578 -3.99 -0.52 -8.39
CA LEU A 578 -3.70 -1.97 -8.44
C LEU A 578 -2.92 -2.37 -9.70
N PHE A 579 -3.04 -1.63 -10.82
CA PHE A 579 -2.21 -1.85 -12.00
C PHE A 579 -0.72 -1.52 -11.74
N PHE A 580 -0.40 -0.49 -10.94
CA PHE A 580 0.98 -0.27 -10.50
C PHE A 580 1.50 -1.46 -9.69
N ALA A 581 0.72 -1.93 -8.70
CA ALA A 581 1.11 -3.07 -7.86
C ALA A 581 1.37 -4.36 -8.68
N LEU A 582 0.59 -4.58 -9.75
CA LEU A 582 0.78 -5.70 -10.68
C LEU A 582 2.00 -5.54 -11.61
N HIS A 583 2.19 -4.37 -12.22
CA HIS A 583 3.08 -4.20 -13.38
C HIS A 583 4.40 -3.49 -13.09
N GLN A 584 4.52 -2.68 -12.03
CA GLN A 584 5.66 -1.78 -11.86
C GLN A 584 7.00 -2.52 -11.68
N GLN A 585 7.01 -3.62 -10.95
CA GLN A 585 8.22 -4.44 -10.76
C GLN A 585 8.71 -5.15 -12.03
N ILE A 586 7.93 -5.08 -13.11
CA ILE A 586 8.23 -5.66 -14.42
C ILE A 586 8.83 -4.60 -15.37
N ILE A 587 8.73 -3.31 -15.06
CA ILE A 587 9.31 -2.22 -15.90
C ILE A 587 10.82 -2.44 -16.18
N PRO A 588 11.69 -2.78 -15.19
CA PRO A 588 13.11 -3.02 -15.47
C PRO A 588 13.38 -4.20 -16.41
N LEU A 589 12.44 -5.15 -16.50
CA LEU A 589 12.51 -6.26 -17.46
C LEU A 589 12.02 -5.83 -18.85
N ALA A 590 11.04 -4.93 -18.93
CA ALA A 590 10.51 -4.38 -20.19
C ALA A 590 11.51 -3.52 -20.96
N LEU A 591 12.46 -2.88 -20.27
CA LEU A 591 13.58 -2.17 -20.90
C LEU A 591 14.61 -3.12 -21.55
N ARG A 592 14.64 -4.40 -21.13
CA ARG A 592 15.61 -5.40 -21.60
C ARG A 592 14.99 -6.49 -22.49
N ASN A 593 13.67 -6.63 -22.49
CA ASN A 593 12.96 -7.66 -23.25
C ASN A 593 11.55 -7.16 -23.66
N PRO A 594 11.28 -6.99 -24.97
CA PRO A 594 9.99 -6.51 -25.50
C PRO A 594 8.76 -7.34 -25.10
N VAL A 595 8.92 -8.60 -24.68
CA VAL A 595 7.81 -9.43 -24.17
C VAL A 595 7.03 -8.74 -23.06
N TYR A 596 7.70 -7.92 -22.23
CA TYR A 596 7.09 -7.22 -21.11
C TYR A 596 6.59 -5.80 -21.44
N TYR A 597 6.61 -5.37 -22.70
CA TYR A 597 6.19 -4.02 -23.12
C TYR A 597 4.76 -3.66 -22.68
N PHE A 598 3.85 -4.65 -22.61
CA PHE A 598 2.49 -4.45 -22.08
C PHE A 598 2.50 -3.94 -20.64
N SER A 599 3.48 -4.33 -19.81
CA SER A 599 3.62 -3.78 -18.44
C SER A 599 4.07 -2.33 -18.45
N ARG A 600 5.10 -1.96 -19.22
CA ARG A 600 5.56 -0.55 -19.41
C ARG A 600 4.36 0.31 -19.83
N LYS A 601 3.62 -0.15 -20.84
CA LYS A 601 2.37 0.50 -21.28
C LYS A 601 1.33 0.64 -20.19
N MET A 602 0.95 -0.45 -19.53
CA MET A 602 -0.11 -0.43 -18.51
C MET A 602 0.23 0.51 -17.36
N THR A 603 1.51 0.64 -16.97
CA THR A 603 1.93 1.60 -15.94
C THR A 603 1.84 3.05 -16.39
N VAL A 604 2.19 3.38 -17.64
CA VAL A 604 2.06 4.76 -18.16
C VAL A 604 0.59 5.14 -18.39
N ASP A 605 -0.22 4.25 -18.98
CA ASP A 605 -1.67 4.42 -19.13
C ASP A 605 -2.35 4.60 -17.75
N THR A 606 -1.86 3.91 -16.71
CA THR A 606 -2.34 4.04 -15.33
C THR A 606 -1.90 5.36 -14.70
N ALA A 607 -0.65 5.77 -14.89
CA ALA A 607 -0.12 7.04 -14.38
C ALA A 607 -0.90 8.24 -14.93
N LEU A 608 -1.13 8.29 -16.25
CA LEU A 608 -1.92 9.36 -16.88
C LEU A 608 -3.34 9.45 -16.31
N ARG A 609 -4.03 8.32 -16.13
CA ARG A 609 -5.40 8.27 -15.56
C ARG A 609 -5.47 8.67 -14.09
N LEU A 610 -4.41 8.46 -13.32
CA LEU A 610 -4.34 8.83 -11.90
C LEU A 610 -3.91 10.29 -11.73
N SER A 611 -3.04 10.80 -12.59
CA SER A 611 -2.73 12.23 -12.72
C SER A 611 -3.95 13.04 -13.17
N GLU A 612 -4.78 12.52 -14.08
CA GLU A 612 -6.06 13.14 -14.47
C GLU A 612 -7.05 13.18 -13.29
N ALA A 613 -7.19 12.05 -12.57
CA ALA A 613 -8.03 11.99 -11.37
C ALA A 613 -7.59 13.03 -10.31
N ALA A 614 -6.28 13.24 -10.17
CA ALA A 614 -5.63 14.12 -9.20
C ALA A 614 -5.38 15.57 -9.69
N PHE A 615 -5.93 16.00 -10.84
CA PHE A 615 -5.75 17.35 -11.39
C PHE A 615 -4.29 17.75 -11.73
N LEU A 616 -3.43 16.76 -12.00
CA LEU A 616 -2.05 16.99 -12.46
C LEU A 616 -1.92 17.07 -13.98
N CYS A 617 -2.91 16.58 -14.75
CA CYS A 617 -2.88 16.72 -16.20
C CYS A 617 -3.17 18.16 -16.68
N PRO A 618 -2.66 18.56 -17.86
CA PRO A 618 -3.07 19.79 -18.53
C PRO A 618 -4.58 19.88 -18.76
N ASN A 619 -5.09 21.10 -18.88
CA ASN A 619 -6.45 21.37 -19.32
C ASN A 619 -6.66 20.98 -20.79
N LYS A 620 -7.92 20.87 -21.24
CA LYS A 620 -8.27 20.46 -22.62
C LYS A 620 -7.76 21.38 -23.74
N ALA A 621 -7.29 22.58 -23.42
CA ALA A 621 -6.70 23.53 -24.37
C ALA A 621 -5.15 23.51 -24.36
N GLY A 622 -4.51 22.73 -23.47
CA GLY A 622 -3.05 22.68 -23.32
C GLY A 622 -2.44 23.93 -22.66
N THR A 623 -3.24 24.89 -22.17
CA THR A 623 -2.78 26.22 -21.73
C THR A 623 -2.38 26.32 -20.25
N GLY A 624 -2.33 25.19 -19.54
CA GLY A 624 -2.03 25.13 -18.11
C GLY A 624 -2.68 23.93 -17.42
N PRO A 625 -2.52 23.75 -16.09
CA PRO A 625 -3.07 22.62 -15.36
C PRO A 625 -4.60 22.59 -15.36
N MET A 626 -5.18 21.39 -15.31
CA MET A 626 -6.62 21.21 -15.09
C MET A 626 -7.00 21.69 -13.69
N LYS A 627 -8.08 22.47 -13.57
CA LYS A 627 -8.59 22.99 -12.30
C LYS A 627 -9.95 22.36 -11.96
N PRO A 628 -10.28 22.15 -10.68
CA PRO A 628 -11.61 21.71 -10.27
C PRO A 628 -12.68 22.75 -10.64
N SER A 629 -13.83 22.28 -11.15
CA SER A 629 -14.90 23.13 -11.69
C SER A 629 -16.17 23.14 -10.85
N THR A 630 -16.36 22.13 -9.99
CA THR A 630 -17.53 21.96 -9.13
C THR A 630 -17.11 21.75 -7.67
N PRO A 631 -17.99 21.97 -6.67
CA PRO A 631 -17.66 21.72 -5.27
C PRO A 631 -17.16 20.30 -5.01
N SER A 632 -17.76 19.31 -5.67
CA SER A 632 -17.36 17.89 -5.58
C SER A 632 -15.95 17.63 -6.15
N GLU A 633 -15.53 18.39 -7.16
CA GLU A 633 -14.15 18.36 -7.65
C GLU A 633 -13.17 19.09 -6.73
N VAL A 634 -13.59 20.21 -6.13
CA VAL A 634 -12.80 20.96 -5.15
C VAL A 634 -12.52 20.10 -3.91
N ASP A 635 -13.50 19.33 -3.44
CA ASP A 635 -13.32 18.38 -2.33
C ASP A 635 -12.24 17.33 -2.65
N PHE A 636 -12.28 16.73 -3.85
CA PHE A 636 -11.29 15.72 -4.24
C PHE A 636 -9.90 16.33 -4.51
N TYR A 637 -9.84 17.51 -5.13
CA TYR A 637 -8.60 18.26 -5.32
C TYR A 637 -7.93 18.57 -3.98
N ARG A 638 -8.68 19.07 -2.99
CA ARG A 638 -8.18 19.29 -1.62
C ARG A 638 -7.74 18.00 -0.94
N LEU A 639 -8.44 16.89 -1.14
CA LEU A 639 -8.01 15.58 -0.63
C LEU A 639 -6.64 15.16 -1.19
N THR A 640 -6.35 15.42 -2.47
CA THR A 640 -5.02 15.16 -3.06
C THR A 640 -3.93 16.14 -2.64
N ILE A 641 -4.29 17.30 -2.07
CA ILE A 641 -3.33 18.26 -1.49
C ILE A 641 -3.09 17.93 -0.01
N ASN A 642 -4.14 17.99 0.80
CA ASN A 642 -4.07 17.96 2.26
C ASN A 642 -3.81 16.56 2.83
N GLY A 643 -4.26 15.53 2.11
CA GLY A 643 -4.20 14.11 2.49
C GLY A 643 -2.80 13.50 2.43
N ALA A 644 -2.64 12.33 3.06
CA ALA A 644 -1.39 11.59 3.13
C ALA A 644 -1.56 10.10 2.78
N GLY A 645 -0.54 9.28 3.05
CA GLY A 645 -0.49 7.88 2.62
C GLY A 645 -0.74 7.75 1.11
N THR A 646 -1.78 7.01 0.72
CA THR A 646 -2.23 6.84 -0.66
C THR A 646 -2.55 8.14 -1.41
N TYR A 647 -3.13 9.14 -0.76
CA TYR A 647 -3.45 10.43 -1.42
C TYR A 647 -2.19 11.20 -1.86
N ARG A 648 -1.05 10.94 -1.20
CA ARG A 648 0.28 11.45 -1.56
C ARG A 648 1.04 10.54 -2.51
N SER A 649 1.07 9.25 -2.21
CA SER A 649 1.97 8.29 -2.88
C SER A 649 1.50 7.91 -4.28
N VAL A 650 0.19 7.83 -4.54
CA VAL A 650 -0.32 7.45 -5.87
C VAL A 650 -0.03 8.52 -6.95
N PRO A 651 -0.24 9.83 -6.71
CA PRO A 651 0.18 10.86 -7.68
C PRO A 651 1.69 10.87 -7.86
N PHE A 652 2.46 10.73 -6.76
CA PHE A 652 3.93 10.66 -6.81
C PHE A 652 4.46 9.45 -7.60
N GLN A 653 3.81 8.30 -7.46
CA GLN A 653 4.08 7.08 -8.23
C GLN A 653 3.76 7.27 -9.72
N GLY A 654 2.69 8.00 -10.05
CA GLY A 654 2.40 8.43 -11.42
C GLY A 654 3.46 9.37 -11.99
N ILE A 655 3.88 10.38 -11.21
CA ILE A 655 4.94 11.33 -11.57
C ILE A 655 6.27 10.61 -11.85
N MET A 656 6.71 9.70 -10.96
CA MET A 656 7.92 8.90 -11.16
C MET A 656 7.83 8.01 -12.41
N THR A 657 6.65 7.43 -12.69
CA THR A 657 6.44 6.58 -13.87
C THR A 657 6.49 7.39 -15.18
N ILE A 658 5.89 8.59 -15.19
CA ILE A 658 5.87 9.50 -16.34
C ILE A 658 7.26 10.11 -16.59
N GLY A 659 7.97 10.48 -15.52
CA GLY A 659 9.35 10.95 -15.59
C GLY A 659 10.30 9.88 -16.12
N LEU A 660 10.21 8.64 -15.62
CA LEU A 660 10.99 7.51 -16.15
C LEU A 660 10.69 7.25 -17.63
N GLU A 661 9.43 7.30 -18.06
CA GLU A 661 9.08 7.12 -19.48
C GLU A 661 9.71 8.20 -20.36
N LEU A 662 9.67 9.47 -19.95
CA LEU A 662 10.31 10.57 -20.68
C LEU A 662 11.85 10.46 -20.70
N ILE A 663 12.47 10.05 -19.58
CA ILE A 663 13.92 9.81 -19.50
C ILE A 663 14.33 8.71 -20.48
N ASN A 664 13.63 7.56 -20.46
CA ASN A 664 13.90 6.47 -21.41
C ASN A 664 13.77 6.96 -22.86
N LEU A 665 12.74 7.74 -23.18
CA LEU A 665 12.55 8.27 -24.53
C LEU A 665 13.68 9.22 -24.95
N LYS A 666 14.18 10.09 -24.07
CA LYS A 666 15.31 10.98 -24.39
C LYS A 666 16.66 10.27 -24.41
N GLU A 667 16.86 9.21 -23.63
CA GLU A 667 18.02 8.32 -23.76
C GLU A 667 17.94 7.48 -25.06
N GLU A 668 16.75 7.01 -25.48
CA GLU A 668 16.52 6.32 -26.76
C GLU A 668 16.77 7.27 -27.96
N GLU A 669 16.30 8.52 -27.91
CA GLU A 669 16.54 9.57 -28.92
C GLU A 669 18.03 9.93 -29.05
N ALA A 670 18.71 10.24 -27.93
CA ALA A 670 20.11 10.68 -27.92
C ALA A 670 21.08 9.62 -28.48
N ASN A 671 20.79 8.34 -28.26
CA ASN A 671 21.58 7.22 -28.75
C ASN A 671 21.33 6.86 -30.23
N ASN A 672 20.53 7.65 -30.96
CA ASN A 672 20.08 7.35 -32.33
C ASN A 672 19.34 5.99 -32.42
N GLY A 673 18.61 5.61 -31.36
CA GLY A 673 17.84 4.38 -31.34
C GLY A 673 16.68 4.41 -32.35
N PRO A 674 16.22 3.25 -32.84
CA PRO A 674 14.96 3.19 -33.58
C PRO A 674 13.82 3.62 -32.65
N PRO A 675 13.04 4.67 -32.98
CA PRO A 675 12.08 5.23 -32.03
C PRO A 675 11.00 4.22 -31.67
N MET A 676 10.95 3.81 -30.41
CA MET A 676 9.84 3.06 -29.86
C MET A 676 8.55 3.88 -29.94
N SER A 677 7.40 3.21 -30.03
CA SER A 677 6.11 3.89 -29.98
C SER A 677 5.92 4.55 -28.61
N VAL A 678 6.07 5.88 -28.58
CA VAL A 678 5.78 6.74 -27.42
C VAL A 678 4.44 6.36 -26.81
N ILE A 679 4.41 6.17 -25.49
CA ILE A 679 3.21 5.72 -24.77
C ILE A 679 2.43 6.93 -24.27
N GLY A 680 1.60 7.49 -25.16
CA GLY A 680 0.88 8.74 -24.97
C GLY A 680 1.36 9.80 -25.96
N SER A 681 1.23 11.07 -25.62
CA SER A 681 1.95 12.15 -26.30
C SER A 681 2.95 12.80 -25.37
N GLU A 682 4.11 13.17 -25.90
CA GLU A 682 5.20 13.81 -25.15
C GLU A 682 4.71 15.06 -24.39
N GLY A 683 3.93 15.93 -25.04
CA GLY A 683 3.33 17.11 -24.41
C GLY A 683 2.34 16.79 -23.28
N GLN A 684 1.66 15.64 -23.31
CA GLN A 684 0.80 15.22 -22.19
C GLN A 684 1.62 14.71 -21.00
N LEU A 685 2.69 13.95 -21.26
CA LEU A 685 3.64 13.48 -20.24
C LEU A 685 4.36 14.68 -19.59
N ARG A 686 4.88 15.58 -20.43
CA ARG A 686 5.59 16.81 -20.04
C ARG A 686 4.72 17.71 -19.17
N GLY A 687 3.50 18.01 -19.62
CA GLY A 687 2.56 18.86 -18.90
C GLY A 687 2.06 18.27 -17.57
N VAL A 688 2.22 16.97 -17.31
CA VAL A 688 2.03 16.38 -15.97
C VAL A 688 3.24 16.66 -15.07
N LEU A 689 4.47 16.61 -15.60
CA LEU A 689 5.67 16.97 -14.85
C LEU A 689 5.70 18.47 -14.50
N ASP A 690 5.35 19.35 -15.44
CA ASP A 690 5.34 20.80 -15.20
C ASP A 690 4.39 21.19 -14.04
N ALA A 691 3.32 20.41 -13.80
CA ALA A 691 2.39 20.60 -12.68
C ALA A 691 2.94 20.14 -11.30
N VAL A 692 4.03 19.36 -11.26
CA VAL A 692 4.56 18.73 -10.03
C VAL A 692 5.04 19.76 -9.02
N HIS A 693 5.77 20.78 -9.46
CA HIS A 693 6.30 21.83 -8.58
C HIS A 693 5.15 22.56 -7.86
N ASP A 694 4.10 22.92 -8.60
CA ASP A 694 2.96 23.69 -8.09
C ASP A 694 2.07 22.85 -7.17
N TRP A 695 1.84 21.57 -7.50
CA TRP A 695 1.17 20.62 -6.60
C TRP A 695 1.96 20.41 -5.30
N SER A 696 3.23 20.04 -5.39
CA SER A 696 4.06 19.76 -4.20
C SER A 696 4.29 21.01 -3.33
N ARG A 697 4.42 22.20 -3.93
CA ARG A 697 4.39 23.51 -3.23
C ARG A 697 3.10 23.67 -2.42
N ARG A 698 1.92 23.45 -3.02
CA ARG A 698 0.63 23.50 -2.29
C ARG A 698 0.59 22.50 -1.14
N ARG A 699 1.18 21.32 -1.31
CA ARG A 699 1.19 20.29 -0.26
C ARG A 699 2.09 20.65 0.92
N ILE A 700 3.27 21.24 0.67
CA ILE A 700 4.08 21.85 1.74
C ILE A 700 3.29 22.97 2.42
N GLN A 701 2.68 23.88 1.67
CA GLN A 701 1.82 24.96 2.21
C GLN A 701 0.58 24.47 2.97
N SER A 702 0.07 23.26 2.70
CA SER A 702 -0.99 22.59 3.50
C SER A 702 -0.46 21.86 4.74
N GLY A 703 0.86 21.84 4.90
CA GLY A 703 1.55 21.32 6.06
C GLY A 703 2.32 20.01 5.88
N GLU A 704 2.61 19.52 4.67
CA GLU A 704 3.58 18.44 4.53
C GLU A 704 4.99 18.95 4.85
N THR A 705 5.68 18.24 5.76
CA THR A 705 7.01 18.62 6.27
C THR A 705 8.16 17.84 5.63
N ASN A 706 7.87 16.94 4.67
CA ASN A 706 8.89 16.15 3.97
C ASN A 706 9.18 16.73 2.59
N VAL A 707 10.35 17.37 2.45
CA VAL A 707 10.77 18.07 1.23
C VAL A 707 11.37 17.15 0.15
N LYS A 708 11.72 15.89 0.48
CA LYS A 708 12.35 14.95 -0.48
C LYS A 708 11.48 14.68 -1.70
N GLY A 709 10.16 14.63 -1.53
CA GLY A 709 9.21 14.45 -2.63
C GLY A 709 9.17 15.64 -3.59
N HIS A 710 9.41 16.86 -3.10
CA HIS A 710 9.57 18.04 -3.95
C HIS A 710 10.91 17.94 -4.72
N ALA A 711 12.01 17.68 -3.99
CA ALA A 711 13.35 17.58 -4.58
C ALA A 711 13.44 16.51 -5.69
N LEU A 712 12.88 15.30 -5.53
CA LEU A 712 12.91 14.28 -6.59
C LEU A 712 12.14 14.73 -7.86
N GLY A 713 11.06 15.50 -7.72
CA GLY A 713 10.36 16.11 -8.85
C GLY A 713 11.25 17.09 -9.62
N VAL A 714 12.06 17.87 -8.91
CA VAL A 714 13.07 18.75 -9.52
C VAL A 714 14.13 17.94 -10.27
N VAL A 715 14.71 16.90 -9.63
CA VAL A 715 15.75 16.06 -10.24
C VAL A 715 15.23 15.38 -11.52
N LEU A 716 14.00 14.85 -11.52
CA LEU A 716 13.37 14.28 -12.73
C LEU A 716 13.30 15.29 -13.87
N ILE A 717 12.83 16.51 -13.58
CA ILE A 717 12.64 17.56 -14.59
C ILE A 717 13.98 18.12 -15.10
N THR A 718 14.96 18.32 -14.22
CA THR A 718 16.31 18.74 -14.60
C THR A 718 17.03 17.68 -15.44
N ASN A 719 16.80 16.39 -15.18
CA ASN A 719 17.42 15.30 -15.95
C ASN A 719 16.91 15.29 -17.40
N ILE A 720 15.59 15.43 -17.59
CA ILE A 720 14.96 15.50 -18.91
C ILE A 720 15.49 16.72 -19.68
N HIS A 721 15.56 17.91 -19.06
CA HIS A 721 16.19 19.08 -19.68
C HIS A 721 17.67 18.86 -20.03
N GLY A 722 18.43 18.17 -19.18
CA GLY A 722 19.84 17.85 -19.43
C GLY A 722 20.01 16.99 -20.70
N LEU A 723 19.18 15.95 -20.84
CA LEU A 723 19.13 15.10 -22.03
C LEU A 723 18.69 15.89 -23.28
N GLU A 724 17.62 16.70 -23.17
CA GLU A 724 17.13 17.58 -24.25
C GLU A 724 18.18 18.58 -24.76
N ASN A 725 19.16 18.95 -23.92
CA ASN A 725 20.24 19.88 -24.26
C ASN A 725 21.61 19.20 -24.52
N GLY A 726 21.68 17.86 -24.51
CA GLY A 726 22.92 17.12 -24.74
C GLY A 726 24.00 17.35 -23.67
N VAL A 727 23.61 17.57 -22.42
CA VAL A 727 24.53 17.80 -21.29
C VAL A 727 25.26 16.49 -20.96
N ILE A 728 26.60 16.53 -20.98
CA ILE A 728 27.48 15.40 -20.64
C ILE A 728 27.35 15.08 -19.14
N ASP A 729 27.32 13.79 -18.78
CA ASP A 729 27.18 13.29 -17.40
C ASP A 729 28.07 14.00 -16.37
N ASP A 730 29.34 14.26 -16.70
CA ASP A 730 30.29 14.98 -15.83
C ASP A 730 29.83 16.37 -15.37
N LYS A 731 28.82 16.96 -16.04
CA LYS A 731 28.24 18.27 -15.69
C LYS A 731 26.80 18.19 -15.20
N ILE A 732 26.10 17.07 -15.38
CA ILE A 732 24.68 16.99 -15.01
C ILE A 732 24.48 17.10 -13.49
N GLU A 733 25.49 16.69 -12.71
CA GLU A 733 25.53 16.85 -11.25
C GLU A 733 25.50 18.32 -10.80
N ASP A 734 26.26 19.21 -11.44
CA ASP A 734 26.27 20.65 -11.11
C ASP A 734 24.87 21.27 -11.35
N TYR A 735 24.22 20.89 -12.45
CA TYR A 735 22.86 21.30 -12.77
C TYR A 735 21.83 20.75 -11.78
N PHE A 736 22.00 19.51 -11.30
CA PHE A 736 21.18 18.94 -10.24
C PHE A 736 21.38 19.66 -8.90
N GLU A 737 22.62 19.93 -8.46
CA GLU A 737 22.87 20.60 -7.19
C GLU A 737 22.25 22.01 -7.18
N ALA A 738 22.46 22.78 -8.26
CA ALA A 738 21.91 24.12 -8.39
C ALA A 738 20.36 24.14 -8.41
N ALA A 739 19.73 23.23 -9.17
CA ALA A 739 18.27 23.14 -9.23
C ALA A 739 17.66 22.66 -7.91
N CYS A 740 18.28 21.69 -7.24
CA CYS A 740 17.87 21.25 -5.90
C CYS A 740 18.05 22.35 -4.86
N GLN A 741 19.15 23.11 -4.88
CA GLN A 741 19.41 24.19 -3.95
C GLN A 741 18.32 25.27 -3.99
N GLU A 742 17.98 25.79 -5.17
CA GLU A 742 16.93 26.82 -5.31
C GLU A 742 15.61 26.36 -4.66
N ARG A 743 15.25 25.10 -4.88
CA ARG A 743 13.96 24.52 -4.48
C ARG A 743 13.93 24.05 -3.04
N VAL A 744 15.06 23.65 -2.47
CA VAL A 744 15.19 23.40 -1.02
C VAL A 744 15.16 24.72 -0.25
N THR A 745 15.74 25.81 -0.76
CA THR A 745 15.58 27.15 -0.18
C THR A 745 14.11 27.59 -0.19
N GLU A 746 13.41 27.41 -1.31
CA GLU A 746 11.95 27.67 -1.37
C GLU A 746 11.18 26.83 -0.33
N CYS A 747 11.50 25.55 -0.19
CA CYS A 747 10.88 24.69 0.82
C CYS A 747 11.18 25.15 2.25
N TYR A 748 12.40 25.63 2.52
CA TYR A 748 12.82 26.15 3.83
C TYR A 748 11.98 27.38 4.22
N ASP A 749 11.79 28.34 3.32
CA ASP A 749 10.99 29.54 3.60
C ASP A 749 9.50 29.21 3.82
N LEU A 750 8.95 28.29 3.03
CA LEU A 750 7.59 27.77 3.25
C LEU A 750 7.44 27.07 4.61
N LEU A 751 8.43 26.28 5.02
CA LEU A 751 8.45 25.66 6.36
C LEU A 751 8.70 26.68 7.47
N ARG A 752 9.46 27.76 7.24
CA ARG A 752 9.67 28.83 8.22
C ARG A 752 8.34 29.52 8.54
N HIS A 753 7.58 29.92 7.53
CA HIS A 753 6.26 30.52 7.72
C HIS A 753 5.28 29.56 8.43
N LEU A 754 5.34 28.25 8.16
CA LEU A 754 4.53 27.24 8.86
C LEU A 754 4.97 26.97 10.30
N ALA A 755 6.23 27.25 10.64
CA ALA A 755 6.72 27.26 12.02
C ALA A 755 6.45 28.61 12.72
N GLY A 756 6.22 29.69 11.98
CA GLY A 756 6.13 31.06 12.49
C GLY A 756 7.52 31.71 12.58
N ASP A 757 7.62 32.96 12.13
CA ASP A 757 8.89 33.52 11.65
C ASP A 757 9.98 33.69 12.73
N GLY A 758 9.59 33.85 14.00
CA GLY A 758 10.47 34.01 15.15
C GLY A 758 11.08 32.71 15.72
N VAL A 759 10.82 31.54 15.12
CA VAL A 759 11.35 30.24 15.60
C VAL A 759 12.89 30.10 15.48
N LEU A 760 13.55 31.02 14.78
CA LEU A 760 14.96 30.91 14.40
C LEU A 760 15.87 32.03 14.92
N GLU A 761 15.34 32.97 15.70
CA GLU A 761 16.10 34.14 16.18
C GLU A 761 16.72 33.94 17.57
N GLU A 762 16.12 33.06 18.39
CA GLU A 762 16.69 32.61 19.66
C GLU A 762 17.19 31.16 19.54
N GLY A 763 18.33 30.87 20.16
CA GLY A 763 18.90 29.53 20.27
C GLY A 763 18.14 28.65 21.26
N MET A 764 16.84 28.45 21.04
CA MET A 764 16.01 27.59 21.87
C MET A 764 16.58 26.16 21.88
N ASP A 765 16.69 25.56 23.06
CA ASP A 765 16.83 24.12 23.17
C ASP A 765 15.71 23.46 22.37
N MET A 766 16.08 22.49 21.51
CA MET A 766 15.10 21.63 20.87
C MET A 766 14.24 21.02 21.98
N PRO A 767 12.89 21.11 21.93
CA PRO A 767 12.07 20.48 22.95
C PRO A 767 12.43 19.00 23.06
N HIS A 768 12.28 18.41 24.24
CA HIS A 768 12.38 16.95 24.42
C HIS A 768 11.21 16.25 23.72
N ILE A 769 11.28 16.23 22.38
CA ILE A 769 10.41 15.49 21.48
C ILE A 769 10.82 14.03 21.63
N HIS A 770 10.11 13.32 22.51
CA HIS A 770 9.80 11.93 22.18
C HIS A 770 9.02 11.99 20.86
N ASP A 771 9.57 11.45 19.77
CA ASP A 771 8.84 11.39 18.51
C ASP A 771 7.59 10.52 18.72
N LEU A 772 6.42 11.13 18.46
CA LEU A 772 5.10 10.53 18.69
C LEU A 772 4.46 9.96 17.41
N ASP A 773 5.07 10.24 16.26
CA ASP A 773 5.20 9.21 15.23
C ASP A 773 6.17 8.16 15.77
N MET A 774 5.89 6.85 15.62
CA MET A 774 6.78 5.79 16.12
C MET A 774 8.00 5.58 15.19
N ASP A 775 8.70 6.66 14.86
CA ASP A 775 10.02 6.63 14.26
C ASP A 775 11.01 6.07 15.30
N PHE A 776 11.60 4.92 15.01
CA PHE A 776 12.49 4.20 15.93
C PHE A 776 13.88 4.89 16.02
N ASP A 777 14.01 5.90 16.87
CA ASP A 777 15.30 6.45 17.29
C ASP A 777 15.72 5.85 18.66
N ASP A 778 16.72 4.95 18.64
CA ASP A 778 17.40 4.47 19.86
C ASP A 778 18.89 4.17 19.61
N GLY A 779 19.73 5.16 19.96
CA GLY A 779 20.86 4.92 20.86
C GLY A 779 22.09 4.16 20.35
N THR A 780 22.12 3.65 19.12
CA THR A 780 23.30 2.94 18.55
C THR A 780 23.50 3.19 17.05
N ASP A 781 24.35 4.19 16.71
CA ASP A 781 24.91 4.45 15.36
C ASP A 781 23.92 4.33 14.18
N LEU A 782 22.76 4.99 14.32
CA LEU A 782 21.69 5.03 13.31
C LEU A 782 21.25 6.48 13.02
N LEU A 783 22.06 7.24 12.27
CA LEU A 783 21.71 8.60 11.82
C LEU A 783 20.61 8.64 10.73
N ALA A 784 19.92 7.51 10.51
CA ALA A 784 19.16 7.16 9.32
C ALA A 784 17.74 7.77 9.23
N ASP A 785 17.53 8.94 9.84
CA ASP A 785 16.30 9.75 9.67
C ASP A 785 16.29 10.54 8.36
N TRP A 786 17.47 10.77 7.79
CA TRP A 786 17.61 11.36 6.46
C TRP A 786 17.75 10.30 5.36
N ASP A 787 17.76 9.00 5.65
CA ASP A 787 18.46 8.07 4.76
C ASP A 787 17.71 7.47 3.56
N TRP A 788 18.37 7.51 2.40
CA TRP A 788 18.05 6.65 1.26
C TRP A 788 18.75 5.27 1.36
N GLU A 789 19.72 5.03 2.27
CA GLU A 789 20.27 3.69 2.58
C GLU A 789 19.18 2.63 2.79
N SER A 790 17.99 3.07 3.23
CA SER A 790 16.86 2.19 3.48
C SER A 790 16.30 1.49 2.22
N MET A 791 16.70 1.90 1.01
CA MET A 791 16.40 1.21 -0.26
C MET A 791 17.42 0.09 -0.59
N GLU A 792 18.58 0.04 0.07
CA GLU A 792 19.74 -0.74 -0.39
C GLU A 792 19.80 -2.17 0.18
N ASN A 793 19.21 -2.41 1.35
CA ASN A 793 19.40 -3.61 2.19
C ASN A 793 18.85 -4.95 1.65
N ASN A 794 18.42 -5.02 0.38
CA ASN A 794 18.03 -6.28 -0.28
C ASN A 794 18.49 -6.38 -1.75
N MET A 795 19.46 -5.56 -2.19
CA MET A 795 20.03 -5.66 -3.53
C MET A 795 20.90 -6.92 -3.70
N ASN A 796 20.26 -8.03 -4.03
CA ASN A 796 20.90 -9.22 -4.59
C ASN A 796 20.27 -9.60 -5.93
N PHE A 797 20.31 -8.66 -6.88
CA PHE A 797 20.19 -8.95 -8.31
C PHE A 797 21.42 -9.80 -8.72
N GLY A 798 21.35 -11.10 -8.45
CA GLY A 798 22.52 -11.97 -8.33
C GLY A 798 23.52 -11.88 -9.49
N ASN A 799 24.66 -11.23 -9.22
CA ASN A 799 25.85 -11.10 -10.07
C ASN A 799 25.57 -10.82 -11.56
N PHE A 800 24.68 -9.87 -11.85
CA PHE A 800 24.70 -9.20 -13.16
C PHE A 800 25.77 -8.08 -13.11
N PRO A 801 26.83 -8.14 -13.95
CA PRO A 801 27.99 -7.27 -13.81
C PRO A 801 27.71 -5.83 -14.24
N ASP A 802 28.41 -4.87 -13.61
CA ASP A 802 28.30 -3.42 -13.80
C ASP A 802 28.80 -2.90 -15.17
N THR A 803 28.83 -3.75 -16.20
CA THR A 803 29.48 -3.50 -17.49
C THR A 803 28.52 -3.28 -18.67
N MET A 804 27.24 -3.02 -18.38
CA MET A 804 26.25 -2.53 -19.37
C MET A 804 25.47 -1.33 -18.79
N LEU A 805 26.24 -0.27 -18.50
CA LEU A 805 25.76 1.11 -18.35
C LEU A 805 26.54 2.02 -19.31
N LEU A 806 26.67 1.53 -20.54
CA LEU A 806 27.07 2.21 -21.78
C LEU A 806 26.00 1.88 -22.83
#